data_AF-A0A7R9JZ95-F1
#
_entry.id   AF-A0A7R9JZ95-F1
#
_cell.length_a   1.000
_cell.length_b   1.000
_cell.length_c   1.000
_cell.angle_alpha   90.00
_cell.angle_beta   90.00
_cell.angle_gamma   90.00
#
_symmetry.space_group_name_H-M   'P 1'
#
loop_
_entity.id
_entity.type
_entity.pdbx_description
1 polymer ?
#
loop_
_entity_poly.entity_id
_entity_poly.type
_entity_poly.pdbx_seq_one_letter_code
_entity_poly.pdbx_strand_id
1 'polypeptide(L)'
;MSAPGKVKAVLLNKTSAVSMDVSWETPEVNSTCITGYRLYWGDNSSAATTNNTLHYRIDDLEACTEYNVSVVAVAEQTGIDTLFSTSVSNETTTDVATPGKVGNLTTREVTATSLNISWLPTTHQACITGYTVCWNSKCTNIRDQHYLIQALLPCTEYSVWVAAVADTSSSDSVDIKNTTSVAVPGPVIDLQATNTTSQTVNMMWTQPRTNWTCVKEYKVCWKDGNTAQTCTITDNTSYTITHLMAATNYSVQVGALNAIGELSTLSDISIFTSTLPLAPHTPVTPVIIAVIVILTAGISATVLYMHCKGILLWPPNKHLDPGVRPPPIPLKTFDGQCRQLLDTPSRLSNEYQLLATLCSDISTTQPSLVGQQIDNRKKNRYVNIIPYDATRVKLDIIGGDYATDYINASFIKGYSGEEEYIATQGPKEETCRDHDASFVSGLQRGEEEYIATQGPKEETCADFWRMVYQHNVKLIVMVTQFEEQNKVKCHRYFPPLRENLVIGDFVVRCTTELSFPIYTDRTLVIHKNGRKKSVKHLHFQEWPDFGCPENTHFMLQFCSTMRQHIEDDAGLTVVHCSAGVGRTGTLIAIDILLQHIKENKKIDIFNTVYQLRQQRTNMVQTELQYKYIYQCLLEALQDAAFIHPGKLSSPAQSPEPIYENMLGHSPYEKLVKSVYWDCHNLDLREPLQSNVYLPTSWPLTGVPKVSWSPRGLRKIN
;
A
#
# COMPACT_ATOMS: atom_id res chain seq x y z
N MET A 1 71.77 20.56 37.91
CA MET A 1 71.01 21.16 36.79
C MET A 1 69.60 21.47 37.27
N SER A 2 68.99 22.54 36.76
CA SER A 2 67.57 22.80 36.96
C SER A 2 66.73 21.90 36.04
N ALA A 3 65.54 21.50 36.50
CA ALA A 3 64.61 20.73 35.67
C ALA A 3 64.26 21.49 34.38
N PRO A 4 64.00 20.79 33.26
CA PRO A 4 63.52 21.42 32.03
C PRO A 4 62.27 22.26 32.28
N GLY A 5 62.12 23.36 31.52
CA GLY A 5 60.87 24.11 31.51
C GLY A 5 59.72 23.28 30.93
N LYS A 6 58.48 23.72 31.17
CA LYS A 6 57.29 23.10 30.56
C LYS A 6 57.31 23.28 29.03
N VAL A 7 56.94 22.23 28.31
CA VAL A 7 56.68 22.29 26.86
C VAL A 7 55.55 23.28 26.54
N LYS A 8 55.54 23.81 25.33
CA LYS A 8 54.51 24.76 24.86
C LYS A 8 53.64 24.10 23.78
N ALA A 9 52.42 24.65 23.63
CA ALA A 9 51.52 24.36 22.51
C ALA A 9 51.38 22.87 22.16
N VAL A 10 50.87 22.05 23.09
CA VAL A 10 50.52 20.65 22.78
C VAL A 10 49.30 20.65 21.86
N LEU A 11 49.52 20.35 20.59
CA LEU A 11 48.50 20.32 19.54
C LEU A 11 48.21 18.88 19.16
N LEU A 12 46.92 18.54 19.12
CA LEU A 12 46.40 17.23 18.73
C LEU A 12 45.71 17.37 17.38
N ASN A 13 46.22 16.67 16.38
CA ASN A 13 45.64 16.65 15.04
C ASN A 13 45.21 15.23 14.67
N LYS A 14 43.89 15.03 14.50
CA LYS A 14 43.32 13.72 14.19
C LYS A 14 43.67 13.33 12.76
N THR A 15 44.26 12.16 12.58
CA THR A 15 44.66 11.66 11.25
C THR A 15 43.76 10.54 10.76
N SER A 16 43.12 9.82 11.66
CA SER A 16 42.03 8.87 11.37
C SER A 16 41.14 8.71 12.61
N ALA A 17 40.11 7.86 12.52
CA ALA A 17 39.30 7.49 13.68
C ALA A 17 40.08 6.71 14.76
N VAL A 18 41.27 6.19 14.45
CA VAL A 18 42.09 5.37 15.37
C VAL A 18 43.53 5.88 15.50
N SER A 19 43.82 7.09 15.01
CA SER A 19 45.17 7.66 15.08
C SER A 19 45.16 9.18 15.16
N MET A 20 46.16 9.75 15.84
CA MET A 20 46.37 11.19 15.89
C MET A 20 47.85 11.54 15.89
N ASP A 21 48.18 12.68 15.27
CA ASP A 21 49.51 13.27 15.35
C ASP A 21 49.51 14.30 16.49
N VAL A 22 50.49 14.15 17.38
CA VAL A 22 50.74 15.04 18.52
C VAL A 22 51.98 15.86 18.21
N SER A 23 51.89 17.18 18.38
CA SER A 23 53.05 18.07 18.23
C SER A 23 53.13 19.07 19.38
N TRP A 24 54.36 19.51 19.68
CA TRP A 24 54.62 20.46 20.77
C TRP A 24 55.84 21.33 20.44
N GLU A 25 55.98 22.42 21.18
CA GLU A 25 57.10 23.34 21.06
C GLU A 25 58.07 23.20 22.24
N THR A 26 59.36 23.40 21.96
CA THR A 26 60.42 23.37 22.98
C THR A 26 60.16 24.43 24.07
N PRO A 27 60.44 24.13 25.35
CA PRO A 27 60.41 25.12 26.42
C PRO A 27 61.35 26.31 26.13
N GLU A 28 60.99 27.53 26.54
CA GLU A 28 61.90 28.70 26.48
C GLU A 28 62.93 28.72 27.61
N VAL A 29 62.67 27.98 28.68
CA VAL A 29 63.48 27.95 29.90
C VAL A 29 64.13 26.57 30.02
N ASN A 30 65.45 26.54 30.24
CA ASN A 30 66.23 25.31 30.40
C ASN A 30 66.08 24.32 29.22
N SER A 31 66.05 24.82 27.98
CA SER A 31 65.92 23.99 26.77
C SER A 31 67.19 23.21 26.42
N THR A 32 68.36 23.69 26.85
CA THR A 32 69.66 23.11 26.49
C THR A 32 70.00 21.82 27.24
N CYS A 33 69.22 21.45 28.27
CA CYS A 33 69.40 20.21 29.04
C CYS A 33 68.41 19.10 28.65
N ILE A 34 67.53 19.34 27.67
CA ILE A 34 66.53 18.36 27.23
C ILE A 34 67.21 17.27 26.40
N THR A 35 67.04 16.02 26.83
CA THR A 35 67.53 14.83 26.13
C THR A 35 66.42 14.11 25.35
N GLY A 36 65.15 14.38 25.67
CA GLY A 36 64.00 13.84 24.96
C GLY A 36 62.66 14.28 25.56
N TYR A 37 61.58 13.67 25.08
CA TYR A 37 60.22 13.91 25.57
C TYR A 37 59.50 12.59 25.84
N ARG A 38 58.67 12.58 26.88
CA ARG A 38 57.77 11.45 27.17
C ARG A 38 56.32 11.91 27.07
N LEU A 39 55.51 11.08 26.41
CA LEU A 39 54.09 11.30 26.20
C LEU A 39 53.30 10.28 27.00
N TYR A 40 52.14 10.68 27.50
CA TYR A 40 51.17 9.81 28.14
C TYR A 40 49.79 10.07 27.53
N TRP A 41 48.99 9.02 27.30
CA TRP A 41 47.62 9.17 26.83
C TRP A 41 46.67 8.17 27.49
N GLY A 42 45.37 8.51 27.49
CA GLY A 42 44.34 7.80 28.24
C GLY A 42 44.46 8.09 29.75
N ASP A 43 44.11 7.12 30.59
CA ASP A 43 44.28 7.21 32.06
C ASP A 43 45.76 7.06 32.51
N ASN A 44 46.69 7.73 31.80
CA ASN A 44 48.15 7.60 31.95
C ASN A 44 48.69 6.16 31.86
N SER A 45 47.92 5.23 31.29
CA SER A 45 48.30 3.81 31.18
C SER A 45 49.27 3.53 30.04
N SER A 46 49.29 4.38 29.02
CA SER A 46 50.11 4.24 27.82
C SER A 46 51.14 5.37 27.74
N ALA A 47 52.38 5.04 27.42
CA ALA A 47 53.46 6.02 27.34
C ALA A 47 54.42 5.75 26.17
N ALA A 48 54.90 6.82 25.54
CA ALA A 48 55.91 6.78 24.48
C ALA A 48 57.05 7.74 24.82
N THR A 49 58.27 7.42 24.37
CA THR A 49 59.44 8.28 24.56
C THR A 49 60.05 8.61 23.21
N THR A 50 60.41 9.87 23.01
CA THR A 50 61.00 10.36 21.76
C THR A 50 62.35 11.02 22.03
N ASN A 51 63.30 10.77 21.13
CA ASN A 51 64.63 11.35 21.22
C ASN A 51 64.71 12.58 20.32
N ASN A 52 64.49 13.75 20.93
CA ASN A 52 64.67 15.06 20.32
C ASN A 52 63.78 15.35 19.08
N THR A 53 62.65 14.66 18.93
CA THR A 53 61.58 15.05 17.99
C THR A 53 60.52 15.87 18.72
N LEU A 54 59.83 16.74 17.98
CA LEU A 54 58.75 17.62 18.49
C LEU A 54 57.36 17.18 18.04
N HIS A 55 57.28 15.96 17.51
CA HIS A 55 56.05 15.34 17.06
C HIS A 55 56.11 13.84 17.33
N TYR A 56 54.94 13.24 17.51
CA TYR A 56 54.75 11.81 17.68
C TYR A 56 53.39 11.41 17.12
N ARG A 57 53.33 10.27 16.44
CA ARG A 57 52.08 9.69 15.96
C ARG A 57 51.61 8.61 16.92
N ILE A 58 50.39 8.75 17.43
CA ILE A 58 49.73 7.72 18.22
C ILE A 58 48.80 6.97 17.28
N ASP A 59 49.08 5.69 17.09
CA ASP A 59 48.22 4.74 16.38
C ASP A 59 47.47 3.84 17.39
N ASP A 60 46.59 2.97 16.89
CA ASP A 60 45.82 2.00 17.69
C ASP A 60 44.93 2.61 18.78
N LEU A 61 44.40 3.81 18.55
CA LEU A 61 43.41 4.45 19.43
C LEU A 61 42.01 3.87 19.20
N GLU A 62 41.15 3.94 20.22
CA GLU A 62 39.75 3.59 20.11
C GLU A 62 38.95 4.77 19.52
N ALA A 63 38.17 4.50 18.47
CA ALA A 63 37.33 5.50 17.82
C ALA A 63 36.17 5.96 18.73
N CYS A 64 35.72 7.20 18.55
CA CYS A 64 34.74 7.87 19.41
C CYS A 64 35.12 7.96 20.90
N THR A 65 36.38 7.74 21.24
CA THR A 65 36.88 7.85 22.62
C THR A 65 37.57 9.19 22.83
N GLU A 66 37.37 9.78 24.00
CA GLU A 66 38.07 10.97 24.44
C GLU A 66 39.44 10.58 25.00
N TYR A 67 40.49 11.22 24.48
CA TYR A 67 41.85 11.03 24.95
C TYR A 67 42.40 12.33 25.50
N ASN A 68 42.91 12.26 26.73
CA ASN A 68 43.79 13.27 27.29
C ASN A 68 45.24 12.87 27.01
N VAL A 69 45.98 13.72 26.30
CA VAL A 69 47.39 13.48 25.96
C VAL A 69 48.25 14.49 26.69
N SER A 70 49.23 14.01 27.46
CA SER A 70 50.17 14.85 28.19
C SER A 70 51.62 14.62 27.75
N VAL A 71 52.40 15.71 27.70
CA VAL A 71 53.80 15.70 27.28
C VAL A 71 54.67 16.28 28.38
N VAL A 72 55.79 15.61 28.67
CA VAL A 72 56.84 16.07 29.60
C VAL A 72 58.20 16.11 28.89
N ALA A 73 58.98 17.15 29.14
CA ALA A 73 60.38 17.22 28.73
C ALA A 73 61.26 16.45 29.73
N VAL A 74 62.24 15.71 29.21
CA VAL A 74 63.13 14.84 29.98
C VAL A 74 64.56 15.34 29.88
N ALA A 75 65.27 15.39 31.01
CA ALA A 75 66.71 15.61 31.08
C ALA A 75 67.40 14.42 31.77
N GLU A 76 68.19 13.66 31.02
CA GLU A 76 68.97 12.51 31.49
C GLU A 76 70.47 12.82 31.52
N GLN A 77 71.14 12.45 32.63
CA GLN A 77 72.59 12.54 32.77
C GLN A 77 73.15 11.30 33.49
N THR A 78 74.35 10.89 33.11
CA THR A 78 75.05 9.76 33.73
C THR A 78 75.32 10.04 35.21
N GLY A 79 74.71 9.25 36.10
CA GLY A 79 74.93 9.31 37.56
C GLY A 79 73.98 10.23 38.34
N ILE A 80 72.90 10.73 37.72
CA ILE A 80 71.86 11.55 38.37
C ILE A 80 70.48 11.00 38.00
N ASP A 81 69.51 11.10 38.91
CA ASP A 81 68.10 10.76 38.65
C ASP A 81 67.51 11.61 37.51
N THR A 82 66.75 10.98 36.61
CA THR A 82 66.08 11.64 35.49
C THR A 82 65.13 12.73 35.97
N LEU A 83 65.29 13.96 35.46
CA LEU A 83 64.44 15.10 35.81
C LEU A 83 63.38 15.34 34.73
N PHE A 84 62.13 15.56 35.15
CA PHE A 84 60.98 15.83 34.28
C PHE A 84 60.49 17.27 34.45
N SER A 85 59.99 17.87 33.37
CA SER A 85 59.18 19.09 33.47
C SER A 85 57.80 18.79 34.08
N THR A 86 57.06 19.83 34.45
CA THR A 86 55.61 19.71 34.64
C THR A 86 54.95 19.26 33.33
N SER A 87 53.96 18.38 33.39
CA SER A 87 53.21 17.94 32.22
C SER A 87 52.35 19.07 31.66
N VAL A 88 52.23 19.11 30.34
CA VAL A 88 51.24 19.93 29.64
C VAL A 88 50.35 18.96 28.88
N SER A 89 49.04 19.11 29.05
CA SER A 89 48.06 18.20 28.47
C SER A 89 47.05 18.94 27.60
N ASN A 90 46.47 18.20 26.66
CA ASN A 90 45.37 18.64 25.83
C ASN A 90 44.43 17.45 25.59
N GLU A 91 43.16 17.73 25.31
CA GLU A 91 42.11 16.71 25.18
C GLU A 91 41.47 16.76 23.80
N THR A 92 41.18 15.59 23.23
CA THR A 92 40.44 15.49 21.97
C THR A 92 39.67 14.18 21.88
N THR A 93 38.54 14.19 21.18
CA THR A 93 37.76 12.98 20.85
C THR A 93 38.11 12.53 19.44
N THR A 94 38.56 11.27 19.31
CA THR A 94 38.81 10.63 18.00
C THR A 94 37.58 10.65 17.11
N ASP A 95 37.78 10.63 15.80
CA ASP A 95 36.67 10.70 14.83
C ASP A 95 35.78 9.45 14.86
N VAL A 96 34.57 9.61 14.31
CA VAL A 96 33.59 8.52 14.22
C VAL A 96 34.07 7.44 13.26
N ALA A 97 34.15 6.20 13.73
CA ALA A 97 34.35 5.02 12.89
C ALA A 97 33.03 4.31 12.61
N THR A 98 32.96 3.63 11.47
CA THR A 98 31.83 2.74 11.17
C THR A 98 31.85 1.54 12.12
N PRO A 99 30.76 1.27 12.86
CA PRO A 99 30.68 0.11 13.73
C PRO A 99 30.88 -1.21 12.97
N GLY A 100 31.44 -2.21 13.63
CA GLY A 100 31.51 -3.57 13.08
C GLY A 100 30.12 -4.22 12.96
N LYS A 101 30.05 -5.39 12.31
CA LYS A 101 28.82 -6.23 12.29
C LYS A 101 28.46 -6.66 13.71
N VAL A 102 27.16 -6.67 14.04
CA VAL A 102 26.72 -7.18 15.35
C VAL A 102 27.18 -8.63 15.55
N GLY A 103 27.63 -8.95 16.75
CA GLY A 103 28.12 -10.29 17.07
C GLY A 103 26.99 -11.23 17.45
N ASN A 104 27.08 -12.51 17.07
CA ASN A 104 26.25 -13.60 17.59
C ASN A 104 24.74 -13.27 17.68
N LEU A 105 24.17 -12.80 16.56
CA LEU A 105 22.73 -12.58 16.44
C LEU A 105 21.99 -13.92 16.58
N THR A 106 21.16 -14.04 17.61
CA THR A 106 20.47 -15.28 17.98
C THR A 106 19.04 -15.01 18.42
N THR A 107 18.18 -16.00 18.22
CA THR A 107 16.80 -15.98 18.73
C THR A 107 16.75 -16.75 20.05
N ARG A 108 16.31 -16.07 21.12
CA ARG A 108 16.19 -16.63 22.47
C ARG A 108 14.89 -17.40 22.64
N GLU A 109 13.79 -16.83 22.18
CA GLU A 109 12.44 -17.40 22.34
C GLU A 109 11.63 -17.21 21.06
N VAL A 110 10.88 -18.26 20.71
CA VAL A 110 9.98 -18.29 19.56
C VAL A 110 8.60 -18.68 20.05
N THR A 111 7.62 -17.81 19.83
CA THR A 111 6.21 -18.13 20.07
C THR A 111 5.45 -18.17 18.74
N ALA A 112 4.16 -18.45 18.80
CA ALA A 112 3.28 -18.38 17.64
C ALA A 112 3.17 -16.96 17.06
N THR A 113 3.42 -15.91 17.85
CA THR A 113 3.21 -14.52 17.42
C THR A 113 4.35 -13.57 17.78
N SER A 114 5.48 -14.09 18.26
CA SER A 114 6.64 -13.28 18.62
C SER A 114 7.98 -13.99 18.46
N LEU A 115 9.01 -13.18 18.23
CA LEU A 115 10.43 -13.58 18.22
C LEU A 115 11.20 -12.68 19.17
N ASN A 116 11.89 -13.27 20.15
CA ASN A 116 12.78 -12.56 21.05
C ASN A 116 14.22 -12.75 20.58
N ILE A 117 14.85 -11.70 20.07
CA ILE A 117 16.19 -11.75 19.47
C ILE A 117 17.21 -11.02 20.35
N SER A 118 18.48 -11.43 20.28
CA SER A 118 19.59 -10.76 20.95
C SER A 118 20.90 -10.88 20.19
N TRP A 119 21.79 -9.94 20.40
CA TRP A 119 23.13 -9.92 19.81
C TRP A 119 24.15 -9.39 20.82
N LEU A 120 25.42 -9.58 20.48
CA LEU A 120 26.56 -9.05 21.20
C LEU A 120 27.07 -7.76 20.53
N PRO A 121 27.67 -6.85 21.30
CA PRO A 121 28.33 -5.67 20.77
C PRO A 121 29.53 -6.05 19.88
N THR A 122 30.04 -5.06 19.15
CA THR A 122 31.03 -5.21 18.07
C THR A 122 32.17 -4.20 18.22
N THR A 123 33.13 -4.19 17.28
CA THR A 123 34.24 -3.24 17.25
C THR A 123 33.73 -1.80 17.14
N HIS A 124 34.48 -0.87 17.75
CA HIS A 124 34.11 0.56 17.88
C HIS A 124 32.81 0.76 18.68
N GLN A 125 32.67 0.06 19.80
CA GLN A 125 31.47 0.12 20.65
C GLN A 125 31.17 1.54 21.15
N ALA A 126 32.20 2.34 21.42
CA ALA A 126 32.06 3.75 21.81
C ALA A 126 31.35 4.62 20.74
N CYS A 127 31.36 4.18 19.46
CA CYS A 127 30.67 4.87 18.37
C CYS A 127 29.20 4.49 18.22
N ILE A 128 28.71 3.44 18.91
CA ILE A 128 27.36 2.92 18.71
C ILE A 128 26.36 3.78 19.48
N THR A 129 25.45 4.43 18.75
CA THR A 129 24.34 5.21 19.32
C THR A 129 23.02 4.45 19.37
N GLY A 130 22.93 3.33 18.66
CA GLY A 130 21.82 2.39 18.70
C GLY A 130 21.95 1.24 17.71
N TYR A 131 20.86 0.49 17.52
CA TYR A 131 20.74 -0.60 16.58
C TYR A 131 19.47 -0.45 15.76
N THR A 132 19.54 -0.79 14.48
CA THR A 132 18.38 -0.93 13.60
C THR A 132 18.04 -2.41 13.47
N VAL A 133 16.83 -2.79 13.85
CA VAL A 133 16.28 -4.15 13.72
C VAL A 133 15.20 -4.13 12.66
N CYS A 134 15.27 -5.01 11.68
CA CYS A 134 14.28 -5.06 10.60
C CYS A 134 13.76 -6.47 10.35
N TRP A 135 12.48 -6.58 10.03
CA TRP A 135 11.77 -7.79 9.61
C TRP A 135 10.65 -7.42 8.64
N ASN A 136 10.43 -8.21 7.57
CA ASN A 136 9.34 -8.00 6.59
C ASN A 136 9.17 -6.55 6.10
N SER A 137 10.27 -5.86 5.78
CA SER A 137 10.29 -4.44 5.35
C SER A 137 9.86 -3.43 6.42
N LYS A 138 9.59 -3.86 7.66
CA LYS A 138 9.48 -2.99 8.83
C LYS A 138 10.83 -2.90 9.53
N CYS A 139 11.19 -1.70 9.98
CA CYS A 139 12.43 -1.43 10.70
C CYS A 139 12.14 -0.63 11.96
N THR A 140 12.91 -0.87 13.01
CA THR A 140 12.82 -0.11 14.26
C THR A 140 14.20 0.16 14.81
N ASN A 141 14.38 1.33 15.43
CA ASN A 141 15.65 1.73 16.04
C ASN A 141 15.54 1.60 17.55
N ILE A 142 16.50 0.91 18.16
CA ILE A 142 16.55 0.69 19.60
C ILE A 142 17.95 0.99 20.14
N ARG A 143 18.08 1.05 21.46
CA ARG A 143 19.39 1.15 22.13
C ARG A 143 19.83 -0.14 22.80
N ASP A 144 18.88 -1.00 23.11
CA ASP A 144 19.14 -2.28 23.76
C ASP A 144 19.77 -3.29 22.78
N GLN A 145 20.45 -4.29 23.33
CA GLN A 145 21.08 -5.40 22.58
C GLN A 145 20.13 -6.61 22.39
N HIS A 146 18.84 -6.38 22.56
CA HIS A 146 17.79 -7.36 22.38
C HIS A 146 16.50 -6.67 21.96
N TYR A 147 15.63 -7.42 21.28
CA TYR A 147 14.35 -6.91 20.84
C TYR A 147 13.28 -8.00 20.80
N LEU A 148 12.09 -7.69 21.30
CA LEU A 148 10.93 -8.56 21.20
C LEU A 148 10.06 -8.10 20.04
N ILE A 149 10.10 -8.85 18.94
CA ILE A 149 9.21 -8.66 17.81
C ILE A 149 7.87 -9.32 18.16
N GLN A 150 6.77 -8.56 18.15
CA GLN A 150 5.42 -9.03 18.47
C GLN A 150 4.47 -8.91 17.27
N ALA A 151 3.26 -9.44 17.42
CA ALA A 151 2.19 -9.41 16.43
C ALA A 151 2.57 -10.07 15.09
N LEU A 152 3.37 -11.13 15.16
CA LEU A 152 3.72 -11.96 14.01
C LEU A 152 2.61 -12.98 13.71
N LEU A 153 2.58 -13.45 12.47
CA LEU A 153 1.71 -14.54 12.04
C LEU A 153 2.34 -15.88 12.47
N PRO A 154 1.54 -16.85 12.94
CA PRO A 154 2.04 -18.17 13.30
C PRO A 154 2.43 -18.98 12.06
N CYS A 155 3.24 -20.03 12.23
CA CYS A 155 3.72 -20.89 11.14
C CYS A 155 4.35 -20.15 9.95
N THR A 156 4.91 -18.96 10.19
CA THR A 156 5.42 -18.08 9.14
C THR A 156 6.92 -17.87 9.35
N GLU A 157 7.70 -18.01 8.27
CA GLU A 157 9.14 -17.73 8.30
C GLU A 157 9.38 -16.22 8.21
N TYR A 158 10.18 -15.71 9.13
CA TYR A 158 10.64 -14.32 9.17
C TYR A 158 12.15 -14.28 9.00
N SER A 159 12.60 -13.42 8.08
CA SER A 159 14.01 -13.01 8.01
C SER A 159 14.16 -11.70 8.80
N VAL A 160 15.03 -11.75 9.79
CA VAL A 160 15.30 -10.64 10.70
C VAL A 160 16.76 -10.27 10.57
N TRP A 161 17.05 -8.98 10.37
CA TRP A 161 18.42 -8.50 10.35
C TRP A 161 18.63 -7.34 11.30
N VAL A 162 19.87 -7.22 11.79
CA VAL A 162 20.27 -6.19 12.74
C VAL A 162 21.55 -5.51 12.26
N ALA A 163 21.59 -4.18 12.36
CA ALA A 163 22.77 -3.37 12.09
C ALA A 163 23.04 -2.42 13.27
N ALA A 164 24.31 -2.22 13.64
CA ALA A 164 24.72 -1.22 14.61
C ALA A 164 24.78 0.16 13.93
N VAL A 165 24.34 1.20 14.63
CA VAL A 165 24.25 2.57 14.11
C VAL A 165 25.17 3.48 14.91
N ALA A 166 25.97 4.27 14.18
CA ALA A 166 26.73 5.41 14.68
C ALA A 166 26.14 6.71 14.10
N ASP A 167 26.62 7.87 14.56
CA ASP A 167 26.08 9.19 14.20
C ASP A 167 26.01 9.45 12.69
N THR A 168 26.95 8.91 11.91
CA THR A 168 27.08 9.18 10.48
C THR A 168 27.14 7.92 9.61
N SER A 169 27.12 6.73 10.21
CA SER A 169 27.25 5.47 9.49
C SER A 169 26.57 4.30 10.19
N SER A 170 26.26 3.25 9.44
CA SER A 170 25.72 2.00 9.97
C SER A 170 26.63 0.84 9.58
N SER A 171 26.70 -0.18 10.43
CA SER A 171 27.35 -1.44 10.06
C SER A 171 26.62 -2.14 8.92
N ASP A 172 27.29 -3.09 8.29
CA ASP A 172 26.61 -4.13 7.52
C ASP A 172 25.61 -4.89 8.41
N SER A 173 24.55 -5.41 7.80
CA SER A 173 23.52 -6.20 8.48
C SER A 173 23.92 -7.67 8.63
N VAL A 174 23.54 -8.29 9.75
CA VAL A 174 23.56 -9.75 9.94
C VAL A 174 22.12 -10.24 9.98
N ASP A 175 21.78 -11.27 9.19
CA ASP A 175 20.45 -11.85 9.14
C ASP A 175 20.34 -13.22 9.81
N ILE A 176 19.16 -13.48 10.39
CA ILE A 176 18.72 -14.79 10.86
C ILE A 176 17.35 -15.09 10.26
N LYS A 177 17.03 -16.39 10.11
CA LYS A 177 15.71 -16.84 9.68
C LYS A 177 15.09 -17.69 10.78
N ASN A 178 13.89 -17.31 11.19
CA ASN A 178 13.14 -18.01 12.22
C ASN A 178 11.69 -18.21 11.78
N THR A 179 11.17 -19.41 11.98
CA THR A 179 9.75 -19.71 11.76
C THR A 179 9.03 -19.64 13.10
N THR A 180 7.93 -18.89 13.17
CA THR A 180 7.08 -18.81 14.37
C THR A 180 6.45 -20.17 14.70
N SER A 181 6.22 -20.41 15.99
CA SER A 181 5.70 -21.70 16.47
C SER A 181 4.31 -22.00 15.90
N VAL A 182 3.97 -23.28 15.88
CA VAL A 182 2.66 -23.75 15.43
C VAL A 182 1.53 -23.23 16.31
N ALA A 183 0.39 -22.96 15.68
CA ALA A 183 -0.85 -22.60 16.36
C ALA A 183 -2.01 -23.42 15.77
N VAL A 184 -3.07 -23.62 16.56
CA VAL A 184 -4.29 -24.31 16.09
C VAL A 184 -5.01 -23.39 15.08
N PRO A 185 -5.33 -23.86 13.87
CA PRO A 185 -6.10 -23.09 12.90
C PRO A 185 -7.52 -22.81 13.39
N GLY A 186 -8.15 -21.75 12.88
CA GLY A 186 -9.58 -21.51 13.08
C GLY A 186 -10.49 -22.52 12.35
N PRO A 187 -11.82 -22.44 12.55
CA PRO A 187 -12.77 -23.24 11.77
C PRO A 187 -12.76 -22.81 10.30
N VAL A 188 -13.01 -23.75 9.39
CA VAL A 188 -13.19 -23.43 7.96
C VAL A 188 -14.45 -22.58 7.77
N ILE A 189 -14.43 -21.67 6.80
CA ILE A 189 -15.58 -20.78 6.52
C ILE A 189 -16.21 -21.16 5.19
N ASP A 190 -17.43 -20.66 4.93
CA ASP A 190 -18.16 -20.89 3.67
C ASP A 190 -18.31 -22.38 3.29
N LEU A 191 -18.45 -23.27 4.28
CA LEU A 191 -18.68 -24.69 4.05
C LEU A 191 -20.03 -24.89 3.35
N GLN A 192 -19.99 -25.42 2.13
CA GLN A 192 -21.15 -25.61 1.27
C GLN A 192 -21.09 -26.93 0.52
N ALA A 193 -22.25 -27.44 0.16
CA ALA A 193 -22.42 -28.62 -0.68
C ALA A 193 -22.89 -28.22 -2.08
N THR A 194 -22.27 -28.78 -3.10
CA THR A 194 -22.61 -28.56 -4.51
C THR A 194 -22.68 -29.90 -5.24
N ASN A 195 -23.35 -29.91 -6.40
CA ASN A 195 -23.45 -31.09 -7.27
C ASN A 195 -23.93 -32.36 -6.52
N THR A 196 -24.92 -32.20 -5.65
CA THR A 196 -25.51 -33.30 -4.88
C THR A 196 -26.29 -34.24 -5.80
N THR A 197 -25.89 -35.50 -5.82
CA THR A 197 -26.57 -36.59 -6.54
C THR A 197 -27.17 -37.60 -5.56
N SER A 198 -27.63 -38.74 -6.08
CA SER A 198 -28.12 -39.85 -5.25
C SER A 198 -27.01 -40.62 -4.55
N GLN A 199 -25.75 -40.47 -4.96
CA GLN A 199 -24.62 -41.24 -4.40
C GLN A 199 -23.37 -40.39 -4.08
N THR A 200 -23.36 -39.11 -4.47
CA THR A 200 -22.20 -38.24 -4.30
C THR A 200 -22.59 -36.84 -3.89
N VAL A 201 -21.72 -36.17 -3.13
CA VAL A 201 -21.83 -34.74 -2.83
C VAL A 201 -20.44 -34.11 -2.89
N ASN A 202 -20.33 -32.96 -3.57
CA ASN A 202 -19.11 -32.17 -3.59
C ASN A 202 -19.13 -31.11 -2.48
N MET A 203 -18.27 -31.28 -1.48
CA MET A 203 -18.09 -30.33 -0.40
C MET A 203 -17.04 -29.30 -0.80
N MET A 204 -17.30 -28.02 -0.57
CA MET A 204 -16.34 -26.93 -0.76
C MET A 204 -16.35 -26.03 0.46
N TRP A 205 -15.19 -25.50 0.82
CA TRP A 205 -15.04 -24.54 1.92
C TRP A 205 -13.93 -23.54 1.59
N THR A 206 -13.81 -22.51 2.40
CA THR A 206 -12.71 -21.54 2.38
C THR A 206 -11.84 -21.76 3.61
N GLN A 207 -10.54 -21.46 3.49
CA GLN A 207 -9.60 -21.53 4.60
C GLN A 207 -10.07 -20.69 5.82
N PRO A 208 -9.66 -21.05 7.05
CA PRO A 208 -9.98 -20.29 8.26
C PRO A 208 -9.55 -18.82 8.19
N ARG A 209 -10.17 -17.93 8.99
CA ARG A 209 -9.69 -16.54 9.16
C ARG A 209 -8.53 -16.42 10.13
N THR A 210 -8.55 -17.21 11.21
CA THR A 210 -7.53 -17.19 12.26
C THR A 210 -6.50 -18.29 12.02
N ASN A 211 -5.22 -17.94 12.19
CA ASN A 211 -4.07 -18.86 12.06
C ASN A 211 -4.06 -19.65 10.74
N TRP A 212 -4.53 -19.04 9.65
CA TRP A 212 -4.66 -19.69 8.34
C TRP A 212 -3.32 -20.13 7.74
N THR A 213 -2.24 -19.42 8.06
CA THR A 213 -0.86 -19.77 7.71
C THR A 213 -0.41 -21.11 8.29
N CYS A 214 -1.06 -21.58 9.35
CA CYS A 214 -0.78 -22.87 9.97
C CYS A 214 -1.50 -24.05 9.34
N VAL A 215 -2.41 -23.84 8.39
CA VAL A 215 -3.16 -24.92 7.76
C VAL A 215 -2.24 -25.74 6.87
N LYS A 216 -2.24 -27.06 7.08
CA LYS A 216 -1.57 -28.03 6.20
C LYS A 216 -2.57 -28.90 5.45
N GLU A 217 -3.58 -29.39 6.15
CA GLU A 217 -4.59 -30.29 5.58
C GLU A 217 -5.95 -30.00 6.21
N TYR A 218 -6.99 -30.64 5.70
CA TYR A 218 -8.37 -30.57 6.20
C TYR A 218 -8.87 -31.97 6.50
N LYS A 219 -9.50 -32.14 7.65
CA LYS A 219 -10.21 -33.35 8.03
C LYS A 219 -11.68 -33.20 7.70
N VAL A 220 -12.19 -34.04 6.81
CA VAL A 220 -13.61 -34.08 6.41
C VAL A 220 -14.24 -35.33 6.99
N CYS A 221 -15.30 -35.18 7.77
CA CYS A 221 -16.02 -36.29 8.38
C CYS A 221 -17.51 -36.24 8.02
N TRP A 222 -18.13 -37.38 7.77
CA TRP A 222 -19.57 -37.46 7.50
C TRP A 222 -20.21 -38.69 8.14
N LYS A 223 -21.50 -38.59 8.46
CA LYS A 223 -22.33 -39.70 8.96
C LYS A 223 -23.78 -39.52 8.55
N ASP A 224 -24.48 -40.63 8.32
CA ASP A 224 -25.94 -40.60 8.42
C ASP A 224 -26.35 -40.82 9.89
N GLY A 225 -27.60 -40.53 10.23
CA GLY A 225 -28.09 -40.62 11.62
C GLY A 225 -27.97 -42.01 12.28
N ASN A 226 -27.65 -43.07 11.50
CA ASN A 226 -27.65 -44.47 11.94
C ASN A 226 -26.29 -45.17 11.76
N THR A 227 -25.27 -44.51 11.21
CA THR A 227 -23.96 -45.09 10.89
C THR A 227 -22.81 -44.46 11.69
N ALA A 228 -21.69 -45.18 11.76
CA ALA A 228 -20.44 -44.66 12.31
C ALA A 228 -19.88 -43.52 11.44
N GLN A 229 -19.30 -42.51 12.09
CA GLN A 229 -18.70 -41.37 11.40
C GLN A 229 -17.48 -41.80 10.59
N THR A 230 -17.51 -41.53 9.29
CA THR A 230 -16.39 -41.75 8.37
C THR A 230 -15.60 -40.46 8.23
N CYS A 231 -14.27 -40.51 8.26
CA CYS A 231 -13.40 -39.34 8.13
C CYS A 231 -12.31 -39.58 7.09
N THR A 232 -11.89 -38.52 6.41
CA THR A 232 -10.79 -38.50 5.45
C THR A 232 -9.99 -37.21 5.60
N ILE A 233 -8.79 -37.17 5.00
CA ILE A 233 -7.90 -36.01 5.02
C ILE A 233 -7.65 -35.57 3.57
N THR A 234 -7.64 -34.26 3.34
CA THR A 234 -7.31 -33.67 2.04
C THR A 234 -6.53 -32.37 2.23
N ASP A 235 -5.63 -32.06 1.29
CA ASP A 235 -4.91 -30.80 1.19
C ASP A 235 -5.68 -29.72 0.39
N ASN A 236 -6.77 -30.10 -0.26
CA ASN A 236 -7.60 -29.19 -1.05
C ASN A 236 -8.74 -28.59 -0.22
N THR A 237 -9.25 -27.43 -0.66
CA THR A 237 -10.44 -26.79 -0.06
C THR A 237 -11.76 -27.33 -0.62
N SER A 238 -11.73 -28.53 -1.21
CA SER A 238 -12.89 -29.23 -1.72
C SER A 238 -12.69 -30.73 -1.65
N TYR A 239 -13.76 -31.47 -1.36
CA TYR A 239 -13.74 -32.92 -1.33
C TYR A 239 -15.06 -33.50 -1.80
N THR A 240 -15.00 -34.45 -2.74
CA THR A 240 -16.19 -35.18 -3.20
C THR A 240 -16.38 -36.43 -2.36
N ILE A 241 -17.47 -36.45 -1.59
CA ILE A 241 -17.91 -37.63 -0.84
C ILE A 241 -18.66 -38.54 -1.82
N THR A 242 -18.29 -39.81 -1.85
CA THR A 242 -18.87 -40.83 -2.74
C THR A 242 -19.50 -41.96 -1.93
N HIS A 243 -20.22 -42.87 -2.62
CA HIS A 243 -20.87 -44.04 -2.02
C HIS A 243 -21.92 -43.70 -0.95
N LEU A 244 -22.60 -42.57 -1.11
CA LEU A 244 -23.71 -42.19 -0.25
C LEU A 244 -24.99 -42.96 -0.62
N MET A 245 -25.87 -43.16 0.35
CA MET A 245 -27.20 -43.70 0.11
C MET A 245 -28.12 -42.61 -0.44
N ALA A 246 -28.99 -42.96 -1.39
CA ALA A 246 -29.98 -42.04 -1.94
C ALA A 246 -31.03 -41.65 -0.88
N ALA A 247 -31.63 -40.46 -1.03
CA ALA A 247 -32.68 -39.96 -0.14
C ALA A 247 -32.33 -39.98 1.36
N THR A 248 -31.06 -39.73 1.70
CA THR A 248 -30.52 -39.87 3.06
C THR A 248 -29.92 -38.54 3.53
N ASN A 249 -30.19 -38.18 4.79
CA ASN A 249 -29.60 -37.02 5.45
C ASN A 249 -28.22 -37.37 6.01
N TYR A 250 -27.20 -36.63 5.59
CA TYR A 250 -25.86 -36.72 6.14
C TYR A 250 -25.49 -35.43 6.90
N SER A 251 -24.83 -35.59 8.04
CA SER A 251 -24.12 -34.51 8.71
C SER A 251 -22.66 -34.58 8.30
N VAL A 252 -22.14 -33.49 7.73
CA VAL A 252 -20.74 -33.35 7.31
C VAL A 252 -20.06 -32.32 8.20
N GLN A 253 -18.85 -32.61 8.64
CA GLN A 253 -18.02 -31.77 9.48
C GLN A 253 -16.64 -31.60 8.84
N VAL A 254 -16.12 -30.39 8.81
CA VAL A 254 -14.79 -30.08 8.27
C VAL A 254 -13.99 -29.27 9.28
N GLY A 255 -12.75 -29.67 9.52
CA GLY A 255 -11.79 -28.91 10.33
C GLY A 255 -10.44 -28.83 9.64
N ALA A 256 -9.68 -27.78 9.94
CA ALA A 256 -8.33 -27.59 9.46
C ALA A 256 -7.32 -28.22 10.43
N LEU A 257 -6.26 -28.82 9.89
CA LEU A 257 -5.16 -29.46 10.61
C LEU A 257 -3.90 -28.61 10.43
N ASN A 258 -3.14 -28.43 11.52
CA ASN A 258 -1.78 -27.89 11.44
C ASN A 258 -0.73 -28.97 11.20
N ALA A 259 0.53 -28.56 11.06
CA ALA A 259 1.66 -29.45 10.77
C ALA A 259 1.94 -30.51 11.85
N ILE A 260 1.41 -30.33 13.06
CA ILE A 260 1.54 -31.31 14.15
C ILE A 260 0.26 -32.14 14.36
N GLY A 261 -0.73 -31.98 13.49
CA GLY A 261 -1.97 -32.76 13.49
C GLY A 261 -3.04 -32.27 14.47
N GLU A 262 -2.90 -31.07 15.05
CA GLU A 262 -3.95 -30.48 15.88
C GLU A 262 -5.09 -29.97 14.99
N LEU A 263 -6.31 -30.32 15.40
CA LEU A 263 -7.53 -30.05 14.65
C LEU A 263 -8.22 -28.78 15.16
N SER A 264 -8.65 -27.94 14.23
CA SER A 264 -9.48 -26.78 14.53
C SER A 264 -10.85 -27.16 15.12
N THR A 265 -11.59 -26.16 15.58
CA THR A 265 -13.04 -26.32 15.73
C THR A 265 -13.66 -26.75 14.39
N LEU A 266 -14.60 -27.69 14.46
CA LEU A 266 -15.26 -28.25 13.28
C LEU A 266 -16.37 -27.31 12.81
N SER A 267 -16.43 -27.05 11.51
CA SER A 267 -17.59 -26.45 10.86
C SER A 267 -18.49 -27.57 10.34
N ASP A 268 -19.79 -27.49 10.59
CA ASP A 268 -20.74 -28.54 10.22
C ASP A 268 -21.83 -28.06 9.25
N ILE A 269 -22.34 -28.98 8.45
CA ILE A 269 -23.46 -28.78 7.53
C ILE A 269 -24.27 -30.07 7.40
N SER A 270 -25.59 -29.94 7.25
CA SER A 270 -26.47 -31.07 6.92
C SER A 270 -26.83 -31.05 5.44
N ILE A 271 -26.73 -32.20 4.79
CA ILE A 271 -26.97 -32.40 3.35
C ILE A 271 -27.97 -33.54 3.12
N PHE A 272 -28.76 -33.45 2.06
CA PHE A 272 -29.71 -34.51 1.67
C PHE A 272 -29.41 -34.98 0.24
N THR A 273 -29.20 -36.29 0.06
CA THR A 273 -28.93 -36.89 -1.27
C THR A 273 -30.21 -37.05 -2.10
N SER A 274 -30.11 -36.84 -3.42
CA SER A 274 -31.29 -36.88 -4.29
C SER A 274 -31.87 -38.29 -4.45
N THR A 275 -33.13 -38.38 -4.87
CA THR A 275 -33.85 -39.65 -5.09
C THR A 275 -33.59 -40.27 -6.48
N LEU A 276 -32.96 -39.55 -7.41
CA LEU A 276 -32.76 -39.97 -8.81
C LEU A 276 -31.35 -39.64 -9.33
N PRO A 277 -30.72 -40.52 -10.14
CA PRO A 277 -29.52 -40.17 -10.91
C PRO A 277 -29.89 -39.23 -12.07
N LEU A 278 -29.15 -38.14 -12.25
CA LEU A 278 -29.29 -37.24 -13.39
C LEU A 278 -29.06 -38.03 -14.70
N ALA A 279 -30.08 -38.11 -15.56
CA ALA A 279 -29.97 -38.72 -16.87
C ALA A 279 -29.14 -37.83 -17.82
N PRO A 280 -28.27 -38.40 -18.67
CA PRO A 280 -27.50 -37.62 -19.63
C PRO A 280 -28.43 -36.97 -20.67
N HIS A 281 -28.18 -35.69 -20.94
CA HIS A 281 -28.96 -34.90 -21.89
C HIS A 281 -28.95 -35.53 -23.28
N THR A 282 -30.14 -35.77 -23.84
CA THR A 282 -30.35 -36.00 -25.28
C THR A 282 -31.15 -34.81 -25.85
N PRO A 283 -30.95 -34.45 -27.13
CA PRO A 283 -31.47 -33.22 -27.69
C PRO A 283 -32.96 -33.34 -27.97
N VAL A 284 -33.75 -32.39 -27.48
CA VAL A 284 -35.21 -32.35 -27.63
C VAL A 284 -35.65 -31.35 -28.70
N THR A 285 -36.30 -31.86 -29.74
CA THR A 285 -37.35 -31.22 -30.55
C THR A 285 -38.08 -32.37 -31.27
N PRO A 286 -39.43 -32.45 -31.38
CA PRO A 286 -40.43 -31.37 -31.45
C PRO A 286 -41.71 -31.62 -30.61
N VAL A 287 -41.59 -31.91 -29.30
CA VAL A 287 -42.76 -32.12 -28.41
C VAL A 287 -43.20 -30.84 -27.68
N ILE A 288 -42.29 -29.85 -27.58
CA ILE A 288 -42.47 -28.64 -26.76
C ILE A 288 -43.52 -27.68 -27.35
N ILE A 289 -43.70 -27.64 -28.67
CA ILE A 289 -44.63 -26.70 -29.32
C ILE A 289 -46.10 -27.08 -29.05
N ALA A 290 -46.44 -28.38 -28.95
CA ALA A 290 -47.80 -28.82 -28.70
C ALA A 290 -48.25 -28.56 -27.24
N VAL A 291 -47.33 -28.70 -26.28
CA VAL A 291 -47.63 -28.50 -24.85
C VAL A 291 -47.79 -27.01 -24.51
N ILE A 292 -47.02 -26.13 -25.15
CA ILE A 292 -47.12 -24.67 -24.95
C ILE A 292 -48.46 -24.11 -25.45
N VAL A 293 -49.00 -24.63 -26.57
CA VAL A 293 -50.29 -24.17 -27.11
C VAL A 293 -51.48 -24.60 -26.22
N ILE A 294 -51.41 -25.80 -25.63
CA ILE A 294 -52.48 -26.30 -24.74
C ILE A 294 -52.45 -25.57 -23.39
N LEU A 295 -51.27 -25.29 -22.85
CA LEU A 295 -51.12 -24.56 -21.58
C LEU A 295 -51.52 -23.08 -21.72
N THR A 296 -51.19 -22.43 -22.84
CA THR A 296 -51.57 -21.01 -23.06
C THR A 296 -53.08 -20.83 -23.23
N ALA A 297 -53.78 -21.78 -23.88
CA ALA A 297 -55.25 -21.77 -23.98
C ALA A 297 -55.93 -21.98 -22.61
N GLY A 298 -55.39 -22.88 -21.78
CA GLY A 298 -55.90 -23.15 -20.43
C GLY A 298 -55.73 -21.97 -19.47
N ILE A 299 -54.59 -21.28 -19.52
CA ILE A 299 -54.30 -20.09 -18.70
C ILE A 299 -55.18 -18.91 -19.12
N SER A 300 -55.43 -18.73 -20.41
CA SER A 300 -56.29 -17.65 -20.93
C SER A 300 -57.74 -17.79 -20.45
N ALA A 301 -58.27 -19.02 -20.42
CA ALA A 301 -59.62 -19.30 -19.96
C ALA A 301 -59.78 -19.13 -18.43
N THR A 302 -58.75 -19.45 -17.65
CA THR A 302 -58.76 -19.27 -16.18
C THR A 302 -58.63 -17.81 -15.78
N VAL A 303 -57.81 -17.01 -16.49
CA VAL A 303 -57.69 -15.56 -16.26
C VAL A 303 -59.02 -14.85 -16.56
N LEU A 304 -59.71 -15.23 -17.65
CA LEU A 304 -61.03 -14.69 -17.99
C LEU A 304 -62.09 -15.06 -16.93
N TYR A 305 -62.08 -16.31 -16.44
CA TYR A 305 -62.97 -16.77 -15.37
C TYR A 305 -62.74 -16.04 -14.04
N MET A 306 -61.48 -15.76 -13.67
CA MET A 306 -61.16 -14.99 -12.47
C MET A 306 -61.49 -13.50 -12.61
N HIS A 307 -61.37 -12.92 -13.81
CA HIS A 307 -61.75 -11.53 -14.09
C HIS A 307 -63.28 -11.31 -14.04
N CYS A 308 -64.06 -12.30 -14.46
CA CYS A 308 -65.53 -12.26 -14.35
C CYS A 308 -66.05 -12.42 -12.91
N LYS A 309 -65.22 -12.90 -11.97
CA LYS A 309 -65.59 -13.07 -10.54
C LYS A 309 -64.98 -12.04 -9.59
N GLY A 310 -64.19 -11.07 -10.09
CA GLY A 310 -63.63 -10.00 -9.27
C GLY A 310 -62.59 -10.46 -8.22
N ILE A 311 -61.94 -11.61 -8.43
CA ILE A 311 -60.97 -12.21 -7.50
C ILE A 311 -59.53 -11.93 -7.98
N LEU A 312 -59.19 -10.67 -8.22
CA LEU A 312 -57.80 -10.27 -8.50
C LEU A 312 -57.36 -9.25 -7.45
N LEU A 313 -56.93 -9.78 -6.30
CA LEU A 313 -56.10 -9.02 -5.37
C LEU A 313 -54.68 -8.98 -5.95
N TRP A 314 -54.18 -7.76 -6.06
CA TRP A 314 -52.82 -7.41 -6.47
C TRP A 314 -51.77 -8.23 -5.71
N PRO A 315 -50.74 -8.81 -6.36
CA PRO A 315 -49.67 -9.48 -5.62
C PRO A 315 -48.60 -8.48 -5.15
N PRO A 316 -48.06 -8.61 -3.93
CA PRO A 316 -46.74 -8.08 -3.62
C PRO A 316 -45.65 -8.99 -4.22
N ASN A 317 -44.52 -8.38 -4.58
CA ASN A 317 -43.29 -8.95 -5.14
C ASN A 317 -43.29 -9.23 -6.65
N LYS A 318 -42.89 -8.20 -7.40
CA LYS A 318 -42.35 -8.33 -8.75
C LYS A 318 -41.10 -9.23 -8.69
N HIS A 319 -41.19 -10.44 -9.21
CA HIS A 319 -40.03 -11.12 -9.74
C HIS A 319 -39.53 -10.31 -10.94
N LEU A 320 -38.27 -9.86 -10.90
CA LEU A 320 -37.60 -9.28 -12.07
C LEU A 320 -37.28 -10.42 -13.05
N ASP A 321 -37.73 -10.29 -14.30
CA ASP A 321 -37.44 -11.25 -15.37
C ASP A 321 -35.92 -11.40 -15.60
N PRO A 322 -35.42 -12.64 -15.80
CA PRO A 322 -34.02 -12.89 -16.13
C PRO A 322 -33.72 -12.35 -17.54
N GLY A 323 -33.26 -11.10 -17.62
CA GLY A 323 -32.93 -10.42 -18.88
C GLY A 323 -33.20 -8.92 -18.88
N VAL A 324 -33.93 -8.39 -17.89
CA VAL A 324 -34.17 -6.95 -17.74
C VAL A 324 -33.07 -6.35 -16.87
N ARG A 325 -32.45 -5.26 -17.33
CA ARG A 325 -31.46 -4.51 -16.54
C ARG A 325 -32.10 -4.06 -15.22
N PRO A 326 -31.43 -4.23 -14.07
CA PRO A 326 -31.96 -3.74 -12.81
C PRO A 326 -32.11 -2.20 -12.88
N PRO A 327 -33.21 -1.64 -12.37
CA PRO A 327 -33.42 -0.20 -12.39
C PRO A 327 -32.57 0.50 -11.31
N PRO A 328 -32.25 1.80 -11.48
CA PRO A 328 -31.63 2.61 -10.43
C PRO A 328 -32.43 2.57 -9.13
N ILE A 329 -31.75 2.33 -8.01
CA ILE A 329 -32.35 2.16 -6.69
C ILE A 329 -32.40 3.53 -5.97
N PRO A 330 -33.58 4.01 -5.54
CA PRO A 330 -33.65 5.24 -4.75
C PRO A 330 -32.89 5.11 -3.42
N LEU A 331 -32.13 6.15 -3.06
CA LEU A 331 -31.27 6.15 -1.86
C LEU A 331 -32.02 5.75 -0.58
N LYS A 332 -33.25 6.27 -0.40
CA LYS A 332 -34.12 5.97 0.75
C LYS A 332 -34.44 4.48 0.93
N THR A 333 -34.49 3.73 -0.17
CA THR A 333 -34.82 2.30 -0.19
C THR A 333 -33.60 1.43 -0.43
N PHE A 334 -32.44 2.03 -0.66
CA PHE A 334 -31.23 1.34 -1.07
C PHE A 334 -30.78 0.32 -0.03
N ASP A 335 -30.74 0.72 1.25
CA ASP A 335 -30.29 -0.16 2.33
C ASP A 335 -31.09 -1.48 2.37
N GLY A 336 -32.41 -1.39 2.44
CA GLY A 336 -33.27 -2.58 2.48
C GLY A 336 -33.19 -3.45 1.22
N GLN A 337 -33.17 -2.84 0.03
CA GLN A 337 -33.09 -3.59 -1.23
C GLN A 337 -31.72 -4.25 -1.42
N CYS A 338 -30.65 -3.56 -1.02
CA CYS A 338 -29.29 -4.07 -1.11
C CYS A 338 -29.08 -5.25 -0.15
N ARG A 339 -29.52 -5.15 1.12
CA ARG A 339 -29.48 -6.30 2.06
C ARG A 339 -30.24 -7.50 1.50
N GLN A 340 -31.46 -7.29 0.99
CA GLN A 340 -32.24 -8.37 0.38
C GLN A 340 -31.52 -9.02 -0.81
N LEU A 341 -30.83 -8.23 -1.63
CA LEU A 341 -30.06 -8.72 -2.78
C LEU A 341 -28.83 -9.52 -2.33
N LEU A 342 -28.11 -9.03 -1.31
CA LEU A 342 -26.95 -9.73 -0.73
C LEU A 342 -27.34 -11.03 -0.01
N ASP A 343 -28.52 -11.06 0.61
CA ASP A 343 -29.11 -12.25 1.24
C ASP A 343 -29.66 -13.26 0.22
N THR A 344 -29.74 -12.88 -1.07
CA THR A 344 -30.16 -13.75 -2.16
C THR A 344 -29.04 -13.92 -3.20
N PRO A 345 -28.00 -14.72 -2.93
CA PRO A 345 -26.80 -14.82 -3.77
C PRO A 345 -27.09 -15.12 -5.25
N SER A 346 -28.12 -15.93 -5.53
CA SER A 346 -28.52 -16.26 -6.90
C SER A 346 -28.94 -15.03 -7.72
N ARG A 347 -29.56 -14.02 -7.11
CA ARG A 347 -29.96 -12.79 -7.80
C ARG A 347 -28.77 -11.93 -8.17
N LEU A 348 -27.83 -11.75 -7.25
CA LEU A 348 -26.61 -10.99 -7.51
C LEU A 348 -25.75 -11.66 -8.59
N SER A 349 -25.62 -13.00 -8.52
CA SER A 349 -24.92 -13.76 -9.56
C SER A 349 -25.60 -13.61 -10.92
N ASN A 350 -26.93 -13.64 -10.98
CA ASN A 350 -27.67 -13.40 -12.23
C ASN A 350 -27.45 -11.96 -12.77
N GLU A 351 -27.43 -10.93 -11.92
CA GLU A 351 -27.10 -9.56 -12.35
C GLU A 351 -25.67 -9.48 -12.91
N TYR A 352 -24.70 -10.08 -12.24
CA TYR A 352 -23.32 -10.10 -12.70
C TYR A 352 -23.13 -10.89 -14.01
N GLN A 353 -23.81 -12.02 -14.16
CA GLN A 353 -23.84 -12.80 -15.40
C GLN A 353 -24.49 -12.01 -16.55
N LEU A 354 -25.56 -11.25 -16.27
CA LEU A 354 -26.17 -10.36 -17.26
C LEU A 354 -25.18 -9.29 -17.73
N LEU A 355 -24.36 -8.71 -16.85
CA LEU A 355 -23.27 -7.80 -17.27
C LEU A 355 -22.30 -8.49 -18.23
N ALA A 356 -21.90 -9.74 -17.96
CA ALA A 356 -21.01 -10.48 -18.85
C ALA A 356 -21.64 -10.71 -20.22
N THR A 357 -22.93 -11.09 -20.27
CA THR A 357 -23.69 -11.29 -21.51
C THR A 357 -23.87 -9.99 -22.29
N LEU A 358 -24.29 -8.90 -21.65
CA LEU A 358 -24.47 -7.62 -22.36
C LEU A 358 -23.13 -7.02 -22.84
N CYS A 359 -22.02 -7.37 -22.19
CA CYS A 359 -20.70 -6.88 -22.59
C CYS A 359 -20.03 -7.75 -23.66
N SER A 360 -20.52 -8.95 -23.97
CA SER A 360 -19.96 -9.74 -25.08
C SER A 360 -20.09 -9.00 -26.41
N ASP A 361 -21.18 -8.27 -26.61
CA ASP A 361 -21.45 -7.48 -27.83
C ASP A 361 -20.66 -6.15 -27.86
N ILE A 362 -20.19 -5.67 -26.72
CA ILE A 362 -19.28 -4.51 -26.69
C ILE A 362 -17.95 -4.90 -27.32
N SER A 363 -17.44 -6.09 -27.04
CA SER A 363 -16.16 -6.55 -27.59
C SER A 363 -16.18 -6.74 -29.11
N THR A 364 -17.36 -6.92 -29.71
CA THR A 364 -17.54 -7.00 -31.18
C THR A 364 -17.72 -5.62 -31.82
N THR A 365 -18.20 -4.62 -31.07
CA THR A 365 -18.46 -3.26 -31.56
C THR A 365 -17.32 -2.27 -31.30
N GLN A 366 -16.48 -2.53 -30.28
CA GLN A 366 -15.31 -1.72 -29.92
C GLN A 366 -14.01 -2.49 -30.24
N PRO A 367 -13.31 -2.14 -31.33
CA PRO A 367 -12.06 -2.82 -31.68
C PRO A 367 -10.91 -2.46 -30.71
N SER A 368 -9.94 -3.38 -30.59
CA SER A 368 -8.67 -3.20 -29.86
C SER A 368 -7.46 -3.46 -30.78
N LEU A 369 -7.58 -3.05 -32.06
CA LEU A 369 -6.65 -3.42 -33.11
C LEU A 369 -5.25 -2.86 -32.86
N VAL A 370 -5.14 -1.62 -32.35
CA VAL A 370 -3.82 -0.99 -32.13
C VAL A 370 -3.01 -1.74 -31.10
N GLY A 371 -3.64 -2.14 -29.99
CA GLY A 371 -2.96 -2.91 -28.95
C GLY A 371 -2.66 -4.37 -29.33
N GLN A 372 -3.32 -4.90 -30.37
CA GLN A 372 -3.08 -6.23 -30.93
C GLN A 372 -1.99 -6.28 -32.00
N GLN A 373 -1.51 -5.13 -32.47
CA GLN A 373 -0.40 -5.04 -33.43
C GLN A 373 0.86 -5.69 -32.89
N ILE A 374 1.66 -6.30 -33.78
CA ILE A 374 2.84 -7.09 -33.43
C ILE A 374 3.81 -6.29 -32.55
N ASP A 375 4.06 -5.03 -32.90
CA ASP A 375 5.00 -4.15 -32.17
C ASP A 375 4.49 -3.77 -30.77
N ASN A 376 3.18 -3.75 -30.58
CA ASN A 376 2.51 -3.35 -29.33
C ASN A 376 2.22 -4.52 -28.39
N ARG A 377 2.16 -5.76 -28.89
CA ARG A 377 1.89 -6.95 -28.07
C ARG A 377 2.81 -7.08 -26.86
N LYS A 378 4.10 -6.77 -27.03
CA LYS A 378 5.09 -6.80 -25.94
C LYS A 378 4.82 -5.77 -24.83
N LYS A 379 4.13 -4.67 -25.14
CA LYS A 379 3.76 -3.63 -24.18
C LYS A 379 2.56 -4.03 -23.30
N ASN A 380 1.84 -5.11 -23.64
CA ASN A 380 0.73 -5.61 -22.85
C ASN A 380 1.23 -6.62 -21.80
N ARG A 381 0.78 -6.47 -20.55
CA ARG A 381 1.04 -7.45 -19.49
C ARG A 381 0.23 -8.73 -19.69
N TYR A 382 -0.99 -8.60 -20.19
CA TYR A 382 -1.90 -9.72 -20.44
C TYR A 382 -2.44 -9.66 -21.86
N VAL A 383 -2.40 -10.79 -22.56
CA VAL A 383 -2.80 -10.89 -23.98
C VAL A 383 -4.29 -10.63 -24.21
N ASN A 384 -5.11 -10.86 -23.18
CA ASN A 384 -6.56 -10.72 -23.23
C ASN A 384 -7.08 -9.42 -22.59
N ILE A 385 -6.19 -8.55 -22.11
CA ILE A 385 -6.56 -7.24 -21.52
C ILE A 385 -5.91 -6.14 -22.34
N ILE A 386 -6.65 -5.65 -23.33
CA ILE A 386 -6.20 -4.65 -24.29
C ILE A 386 -7.22 -3.49 -24.28
N PRO A 387 -6.79 -2.22 -24.28
CA PRO A 387 -7.72 -1.09 -24.34
C PRO A 387 -8.48 -1.07 -25.67
N TYR A 388 -9.69 -0.53 -25.67
CA TYR A 388 -10.40 -0.25 -26.92
C TYR A 388 -9.73 0.92 -27.65
N ASP A 389 -9.71 0.87 -28.98
CA ASP A 389 -9.07 1.89 -29.81
C ASP A 389 -9.72 3.27 -29.65
N ALA A 390 -11.02 3.30 -29.35
CA ALA A 390 -11.79 4.53 -29.16
C ALA A 390 -11.43 5.28 -27.87
N THR A 391 -11.09 4.54 -26.80
CA THR A 391 -10.85 5.11 -25.46
C THR A 391 -9.40 5.02 -25.02
N ARG A 392 -8.51 4.40 -25.82
CA ARG A 392 -7.10 4.26 -25.45
C ARG A 392 -6.42 5.61 -25.29
N VAL A 393 -5.48 5.67 -24.35
CA VAL A 393 -4.59 6.82 -24.24
C VAL A 393 -3.57 6.80 -25.39
N LYS A 394 -3.39 7.93 -26.06
CA LYS A 394 -2.47 8.10 -27.19
C LYS A 394 -1.29 8.97 -26.77
N LEU A 395 -0.09 8.41 -26.82
CA LEU A 395 1.13 9.13 -26.51
C LEU A 395 1.67 9.88 -27.71
N ASP A 396 2.43 10.95 -27.46
CA ASP A 396 3.11 11.69 -28.52
C ASP A 396 4.08 10.76 -29.27
N ILE A 397 3.99 10.80 -30.60
CA ILE A 397 4.82 9.99 -31.51
C ILE A 397 6.28 10.45 -31.43
N ILE A 398 7.19 9.51 -31.18
CA ILE A 398 8.64 9.75 -31.16
C ILE A 398 9.23 9.42 -32.53
N GLY A 399 9.99 10.35 -33.12
CA GLY A 399 10.79 10.09 -34.32
C GLY A 399 9.99 9.68 -35.57
N GLY A 400 8.68 9.96 -35.59
CA GLY A 400 7.77 9.51 -36.64
C GLY A 400 7.33 8.04 -36.55
N ASP A 401 7.73 7.30 -35.52
CA ASP A 401 7.33 5.91 -35.32
C ASP A 401 5.96 5.82 -34.63
N TYR A 402 4.92 5.54 -35.41
CA TYR A 402 3.54 5.42 -34.93
C TYR A 402 3.36 4.33 -33.85
N ALA A 403 4.23 3.33 -33.74
CA ALA A 403 4.14 2.31 -32.66
C ALA A 403 4.49 2.88 -31.28
N THR A 404 5.09 4.07 -31.23
CA THR A 404 5.42 4.76 -29.97
C THR A 404 4.22 5.45 -29.33
N ASP A 405 3.10 5.61 -30.05
CA ASP A 405 1.88 6.22 -29.51
C ASP A 405 1.14 5.32 -28.50
N TYR A 406 1.50 4.04 -28.45
CA TYR A 406 0.74 3.03 -27.72
C TYR A 406 1.22 2.84 -26.29
N ILE A 407 0.26 2.86 -25.37
CA ILE A 407 0.33 2.36 -23.99
C ILE A 407 -0.98 1.64 -23.65
N ASN A 408 -0.93 0.60 -22.82
CA ASN A 408 -2.11 -0.12 -22.38
C ASN A 408 -2.86 0.65 -21.28
N ALA A 409 -3.58 1.69 -21.69
CA ALA A 409 -4.38 2.54 -20.82
C ALA A 409 -5.64 3.02 -21.56
N SER A 410 -6.71 3.28 -20.81
CA SER A 410 -7.96 3.84 -21.32
C SER A 410 -8.36 5.07 -20.50
N PHE A 411 -8.88 6.10 -21.16
CA PHE A 411 -9.62 7.15 -20.48
C PHE A 411 -10.94 6.59 -19.94
N ILE A 412 -11.30 7.02 -18.73
CA ILE A 412 -12.52 6.63 -18.03
C ILE A 412 -13.22 7.89 -17.53
N LYS A 413 -14.47 8.06 -17.93
CA LYS A 413 -15.39 9.06 -17.37
C LYS A 413 -15.61 8.76 -15.90
N GLY A 414 -15.44 9.78 -15.08
CA GLY A 414 -15.72 9.70 -13.65
C GLY A 414 -17.02 10.36 -13.29
N TYR A 415 -17.12 10.78 -12.03
CA TYR A 415 -18.35 11.39 -11.53
C TYR A 415 -18.65 12.74 -12.19
N SER A 416 -17.60 13.55 -12.41
CA SER A 416 -17.68 14.86 -13.05
C SER A 416 -18.06 14.82 -14.54
N GLY A 417 -18.04 13.64 -15.17
CA GLY A 417 -18.40 13.43 -16.58
C GLY A 417 -19.84 12.99 -16.83
N GLU A 418 -20.69 12.92 -15.80
CA GLU A 418 -22.12 12.66 -15.98
C GLU A 418 -22.84 13.93 -16.46
N GLU A 419 -23.08 14.06 -17.76
CA GLU A 419 -23.87 15.16 -18.32
C GLU A 419 -25.34 15.08 -17.85
N GLU A 420 -25.80 16.07 -17.08
CA GLU A 420 -27.22 16.35 -16.88
C GLU A 420 -27.72 17.20 -18.07
N TYR A 421 -28.30 16.54 -19.08
CA TYR A 421 -28.81 17.23 -20.25
C TYR A 421 -29.92 18.24 -19.91
N ILE A 422 -29.75 19.50 -20.34
CA ILE A 422 -30.87 20.39 -20.66
C ILE A 422 -30.94 20.48 -22.18
N ALA A 423 -31.98 19.89 -22.77
CA ALA A 423 -32.28 20.07 -24.18
C ALA A 423 -32.64 21.55 -24.42
N THR A 424 -31.80 22.27 -25.16
CA THR A 424 -32.11 23.61 -25.67
C THR A 424 -31.95 23.64 -27.19
N GLN A 425 -32.59 24.62 -27.84
CA GLN A 425 -32.47 24.81 -29.28
C GLN A 425 -31.03 25.17 -29.66
N GLY A 426 -30.46 24.48 -30.66
CA GLY A 426 -29.10 24.72 -31.13
C GLY A 426 -28.88 26.15 -31.62
N PRO A 427 -27.71 26.77 -31.34
CA PRO A 427 -27.39 28.10 -31.82
C PRO A 427 -27.34 28.13 -33.37
N LYS A 428 -27.90 29.18 -33.96
CA LYS A 428 -27.86 29.41 -35.42
C LYS A 428 -26.44 29.80 -35.83
N GLU A 429 -26.03 29.43 -37.06
CA GLU A 429 -24.71 29.77 -37.64
C GLU A 429 -24.32 31.25 -37.49
N GLU A 430 -25.30 32.14 -37.45
CA GLU A 430 -25.14 33.59 -37.29
C GLU A 430 -24.58 34.00 -35.92
N THR A 431 -24.60 33.11 -34.92
CA THR A 431 -24.24 33.41 -33.52
C THR A 431 -22.86 32.90 -33.09
N CYS A 432 -22.13 32.22 -33.98
CA CYS A 432 -20.77 31.74 -33.71
C CYS A 432 -19.75 32.57 -34.51
N ARG A 433 -19.18 33.62 -33.93
CA ARG A 433 -17.99 34.28 -34.50
C ARG A 433 -16.87 34.43 -33.47
N ASP A 434 -15.70 34.02 -33.96
CA ASP A 434 -14.33 34.36 -33.61
C ASP A 434 -13.79 33.97 -32.22
N HIS A 435 -12.98 32.91 -32.18
CA HIS A 435 -11.53 33.06 -32.00
C HIS A 435 -10.74 31.85 -32.50
N ASP A 436 -9.66 32.20 -33.18
CA ASP A 436 -8.69 31.37 -33.88
C ASP A 436 -7.85 30.53 -32.89
N ALA A 437 -7.91 29.20 -33.03
CA ALA A 437 -6.94 28.27 -32.49
C ALA A 437 -6.87 27.04 -33.41
N SER A 438 -5.82 27.01 -34.22
CA SER A 438 -5.44 25.94 -35.13
C SER A 438 -5.50 24.55 -34.50
N PHE A 439 -6.48 23.76 -34.96
CA PHE A 439 -6.47 22.31 -35.18
C PHE A 439 -5.45 21.48 -34.37
N VAL A 440 -5.80 21.17 -33.13
CA VAL A 440 -5.44 19.89 -32.49
C VAL A 440 -6.71 19.06 -32.47
N SER A 441 -6.72 17.96 -33.20
CA SER A 441 -7.84 17.03 -33.25
C SER A 441 -8.10 16.41 -31.88
N GLY A 442 -9.17 16.87 -31.22
CA GLY A 442 -10.14 15.99 -30.56
C GLY A 442 -9.80 15.38 -29.21
N LEU A 443 -9.38 16.18 -28.23
CA LEU A 443 -9.66 15.88 -26.82
C LEU A 443 -10.55 17.01 -26.29
N GLN A 444 -11.87 16.82 -26.27
CA GLN A 444 -12.76 17.69 -25.51
C GLN A 444 -12.39 17.52 -24.04
N ARG A 445 -11.61 18.45 -23.51
CA ARG A 445 -11.21 18.51 -22.11
C ARG A 445 -12.47 18.82 -21.29
N GLY A 446 -13.22 17.80 -20.87
CA GLY A 446 -14.47 18.01 -20.16
C GLY A 446 -15.14 16.81 -19.49
N GLU A 447 -14.88 15.56 -19.90
CA GLU A 447 -15.67 14.40 -19.39
C GLU A 447 -14.84 13.33 -18.66
N GLU A 448 -13.55 13.20 -18.95
CA GLU A 448 -12.73 12.13 -18.41
C GLU A 448 -11.98 12.54 -17.13
N GLU A 449 -12.27 11.85 -16.03
CA GLU A 449 -11.67 12.09 -14.71
C GLU A 449 -10.47 11.17 -14.45
N TYR A 450 -10.51 9.94 -15.02
CA TYR A 450 -9.48 8.93 -14.78
C TYR A 450 -8.80 8.42 -16.05
N ILE A 451 -7.60 7.88 -15.84
CA ILE A 451 -6.92 6.97 -16.76
C ILE A 451 -6.77 5.62 -16.06
N ALA A 452 -7.46 4.58 -16.55
CA ALA A 452 -7.27 3.21 -16.09
C ALA A 452 -6.18 2.52 -16.92
N THR A 453 -5.13 2.05 -16.26
CA THR A 453 -3.95 1.45 -16.93
C THR A 453 -3.47 0.17 -16.25
N GLN A 454 -2.73 -0.66 -16.98
CA GLN A 454 -2.04 -1.81 -16.38
C GLN A 454 -0.91 -1.36 -15.45
N GLY A 455 -0.49 -2.24 -14.54
CA GLY A 455 0.74 -2.06 -13.77
C GLY A 455 1.95 -2.03 -14.71
N PRO A 456 2.78 -0.97 -14.70
CA PRO A 456 3.91 -0.85 -15.61
C PRO A 456 4.80 -2.09 -15.57
N LYS A 457 5.20 -2.56 -16.75
CA LYS A 457 6.32 -3.49 -16.93
C LYS A 457 7.62 -2.69 -16.99
N GLU A 458 8.75 -3.34 -16.77
CA GLU A 458 10.07 -2.72 -16.86
C GLU A 458 10.24 -1.93 -18.17
N GLU A 459 9.95 -2.57 -19.31
CA GLU A 459 10.08 -1.98 -20.65
C GLU A 459 9.02 -0.92 -20.98
N THR A 460 7.99 -0.75 -20.14
CA THR A 460 6.90 0.23 -20.34
C THR A 460 6.92 1.37 -19.33
N CYS A 461 7.89 1.42 -18.41
CA CYS A 461 7.98 2.49 -17.41
C CYS A 461 8.19 3.87 -18.05
N ALA A 462 8.93 3.94 -19.16
CA ALA A 462 9.12 5.18 -19.92
C ALA A 462 7.82 5.67 -20.55
N ASP A 463 7.04 4.77 -21.15
CA ASP A 463 5.73 5.07 -21.72
C ASP A 463 4.76 5.54 -20.63
N PHE A 464 4.79 4.92 -19.44
CA PHE A 464 3.96 5.30 -18.29
C PHE A 464 4.27 6.73 -17.81
N TRP A 465 5.55 7.07 -17.61
CA TRP A 465 5.91 8.43 -17.20
C TRP A 465 5.67 9.47 -18.31
N ARG A 466 5.79 9.08 -19.58
CA ARG A 466 5.37 9.93 -20.71
C ARG A 466 3.88 10.22 -20.64
N MET A 467 3.05 9.22 -20.38
CA MET A 467 1.60 9.37 -20.18
C MET A 467 1.29 10.35 -19.05
N VAL A 468 1.88 10.14 -17.86
CA VAL A 468 1.70 10.98 -16.68
C VAL A 468 2.08 12.45 -16.97
N TYR A 469 3.22 12.65 -17.63
CA TYR A 469 3.73 13.98 -17.95
C TYR A 469 2.89 14.70 -19.03
N GLN A 470 2.56 14.01 -20.12
CA GLN A 470 1.82 14.52 -21.28
C GLN A 470 0.40 14.94 -20.88
N HIS A 471 -0.30 14.09 -20.12
CA HIS A 471 -1.67 14.36 -19.68
C HIS A 471 -1.76 15.18 -18.39
N ASN A 472 -0.62 15.65 -17.87
CA ASN A 472 -0.57 16.49 -16.67
C ASN A 472 -1.33 15.87 -15.48
N VAL A 473 -1.12 14.57 -15.27
CA VAL A 473 -1.74 13.77 -14.21
C VAL A 473 -1.37 14.36 -12.85
N LYS A 474 -2.37 14.52 -11.97
CA LYS A 474 -2.19 15.10 -10.63
C LYS A 474 -2.09 14.04 -9.54
N LEU A 475 -2.74 12.91 -9.76
CA LEU A 475 -2.77 11.79 -8.83
C LEU A 475 -2.54 10.46 -9.55
N ILE A 476 -1.69 9.61 -8.97
CA ILE A 476 -1.52 8.21 -9.35
C ILE A 476 -2.00 7.34 -8.18
N VAL A 477 -2.91 6.42 -8.46
CA VAL A 477 -3.49 5.50 -7.49
C VAL A 477 -3.10 4.08 -7.84
N MET A 478 -2.30 3.47 -6.99
CA MET A 478 -1.80 2.11 -7.12
C MET A 478 -2.50 1.19 -6.12
N VAL A 479 -3.24 0.19 -6.62
CA VAL A 479 -4.00 -0.77 -5.79
C VAL A 479 -3.51 -2.22 -5.97
N THR A 480 -2.21 -2.41 -6.01
CA THR A 480 -1.55 -3.73 -6.11
C THR A 480 -0.18 -3.68 -5.46
N GLN A 481 0.36 -4.82 -5.05
CA GLN A 481 1.78 -4.93 -4.70
C GLN A 481 2.63 -5.15 -5.96
N PHE A 482 3.95 -4.99 -5.82
CA PHE A 482 4.86 -5.29 -6.95
C PHE A 482 4.85 -6.78 -7.28
N GLU A 483 4.82 -7.62 -6.25
CA GLU A 483 4.75 -9.08 -6.35
C GLU A 483 3.69 -9.63 -5.41
N GLU A 484 2.90 -10.59 -5.90
CA GLU A 484 1.86 -11.27 -5.13
C GLU A 484 1.94 -12.77 -5.48
N GLN A 485 2.02 -13.65 -4.47
CA GLN A 485 2.22 -15.10 -4.64
C GLN A 485 3.40 -15.44 -5.60
N ASN A 486 4.54 -14.77 -5.43
CA ASN A 486 5.74 -14.90 -6.28
C ASN A 486 5.51 -14.56 -7.77
N LYS A 487 4.44 -13.83 -8.11
CA LYS A 487 4.18 -13.34 -9.47
C LYS A 487 4.29 -11.83 -9.50
N VAL A 488 5.11 -11.31 -10.43
CA VAL A 488 5.24 -9.87 -10.67
C VAL A 488 3.93 -9.29 -11.21
N LYS A 489 3.28 -8.45 -10.40
CA LYS A 489 2.05 -7.72 -10.72
C LYS A 489 2.33 -6.31 -11.23
N CYS A 490 3.39 -5.67 -10.76
CA CYS A 490 3.81 -4.34 -11.18
C CYS A 490 5.33 -4.21 -11.05
N HIS A 491 6.00 -3.62 -12.03
CA HIS A 491 7.39 -3.22 -11.88
C HIS A 491 7.46 -1.94 -11.02
N ARG A 492 8.55 -1.76 -10.26
CA ARG A 492 8.77 -0.54 -9.48
C ARG A 492 9.13 0.61 -10.41
N TYR A 493 8.17 1.49 -10.67
CA TYR A 493 8.33 2.62 -11.58
C TYR A 493 8.66 3.94 -10.87
N PHE A 494 8.90 3.93 -9.56
CA PHE A 494 9.26 5.11 -8.76
C PHE A 494 10.41 4.79 -7.79
N PRO A 495 11.27 5.77 -7.43
CA PRO A 495 12.39 5.54 -6.52
C PRO A 495 11.93 5.53 -5.05
N PRO A 496 12.77 4.99 -4.13
CA PRO A 496 12.64 5.24 -2.70
C PRO A 496 12.68 6.74 -2.33
N LEU A 497 12.31 7.07 -1.09
CA LEU A 497 12.30 8.43 -0.57
C LEU A 497 13.67 9.13 -0.73
N ARG A 498 13.66 10.34 -1.29
CA ARG A 498 14.83 11.21 -1.58
C ARG A 498 15.81 10.67 -2.63
N GLU A 499 15.52 9.54 -3.26
CA GLU A 499 16.28 9.00 -4.38
C GLU A 499 15.72 9.48 -5.73
N ASN A 500 16.51 9.28 -6.78
CA ASN A 500 16.15 9.61 -8.15
C ASN A 500 16.08 8.32 -8.99
N LEU A 501 15.09 8.23 -9.86
CA LEU A 501 14.95 7.19 -10.87
C LEU A 501 15.01 7.84 -12.25
N VAL A 502 15.98 7.43 -13.06
CA VAL A 502 16.16 7.92 -14.43
C VAL A 502 15.50 6.93 -15.38
N ILE A 503 14.50 7.37 -16.13
CA ILE A 503 13.77 6.55 -17.10
C ILE A 503 13.58 7.36 -18.39
N GLY A 504 14.29 6.99 -19.45
CA GLY A 504 14.32 7.78 -20.69
C GLY A 504 14.76 9.22 -20.42
N ASP A 505 13.97 10.19 -20.90
CA ASP A 505 14.22 11.63 -20.70
C ASP A 505 13.70 12.17 -19.36
N PHE A 506 13.17 11.30 -18.49
CA PHE A 506 12.58 11.67 -17.21
C PHE A 506 13.53 11.36 -16.06
N VAL A 507 13.61 12.29 -15.11
CA VAL A 507 14.15 12.03 -13.78
C VAL A 507 13.01 12.17 -12.78
N VAL A 508 12.61 11.06 -12.17
CA VAL A 508 11.56 11.01 -11.16
C VAL A 508 12.21 11.00 -9.79
N ARG A 509 11.77 11.86 -8.88
CA ARG A 509 12.27 11.93 -7.51
C ARG A 509 11.13 11.80 -6.52
N CYS A 510 11.27 10.95 -5.51
CA CYS A 510 10.35 10.92 -4.39
C CYS A 510 10.75 11.98 -3.35
N THR A 511 9.94 13.01 -3.15
CA THR A 511 10.26 14.11 -2.22
C THR A 511 9.66 13.91 -0.84
N THR A 512 8.48 13.30 -0.77
CA THR A 512 7.80 12.99 0.50
C THR A 512 7.22 11.58 0.43
N GLU A 513 7.21 10.90 1.56
CA GLU A 513 6.56 9.60 1.73
C GLU A 513 5.98 9.55 3.15
N LEU A 514 4.66 9.38 3.24
CA LEU A 514 3.90 9.24 4.47
C LEU A 514 3.23 7.88 4.45
N SER A 515 3.59 7.01 5.39
CA SER A 515 3.00 5.68 5.52
C SER A 515 1.83 5.76 6.49
N PHE A 516 0.66 5.28 6.07
CA PHE A 516 -0.52 5.06 6.90
C PHE A 516 -0.75 3.55 7.03
N PRO A 517 -1.60 3.09 7.97
CA PRO A 517 -1.80 1.65 8.18
C PRO A 517 -2.15 0.86 6.92
N ILE A 518 -3.01 1.41 6.06
CA ILE A 518 -3.54 0.69 4.88
C ILE A 518 -3.04 1.23 3.54
N TYR A 519 -2.36 2.38 3.53
CA TYR A 519 -1.87 3.02 2.31
C TYR A 519 -0.60 3.86 2.54
N THR A 520 0.12 4.15 1.48
CA THR A 520 1.22 5.14 1.49
C THR A 520 0.87 6.31 0.59
N ASP A 521 1.09 7.53 1.07
CA ASP A 521 1.01 8.75 0.28
C ASP A 521 2.42 9.28 -0.03
N ARG A 522 2.72 9.48 -1.31
CA ARG A 522 3.98 10.04 -1.79
C ARG A 522 3.75 11.29 -2.62
N THR A 523 4.74 12.17 -2.61
CA THR A 523 4.86 13.23 -3.62
C THR A 523 6.03 12.92 -4.51
N LEU A 524 5.77 12.77 -5.80
CA LEU A 524 6.77 12.49 -6.82
C LEU A 524 6.95 13.73 -7.67
N VAL A 525 8.20 14.10 -7.94
CA VAL A 525 8.54 15.23 -8.80
C VAL A 525 9.23 14.70 -10.05
N ILE A 526 8.63 14.99 -11.21
CA ILE A 526 9.09 14.58 -12.53
C ILE A 526 9.85 15.74 -13.14
N HIS A 527 11.11 15.54 -13.49
CA HIS A 527 11.93 16.49 -14.22
C HIS A 527 12.09 16.04 -15.67
N LYS A 528 11.81 16.92 -16.63
CA LYS A 528 12.11 16.76 -18.06
C LYS A 528 12.50 18.09 -18.66
N ASN A 529 13.65 18.16 -19.34
CA ASN A 529 14.15 19.36 -20.03
C ASN A 529 14.09 20.64 -19.17
N GLY A 530 14.54 20.55 -17.91
CA GLY A 530 14.54 21.66 -16.96
C GLY A 530 13.16 22.03 -16.37
N ARG A 531 12.06 21.46 -16.86
CA ARG A 531 10.71 21.65 -16.30
C ARG A 531 10.42 20.60 -15.23
N LYS A 532 9.81 21.03 -14.13
CA LYS A 532 9.39 20.17 -13.02
C LYS A 532 7.87 20.09 -12.96
N LYS A 533 7.31 18.91 -12.75
CA LYS A 533 5.90 18.68 -12.42
C LYS A 533 5.80 17.82 -11.17
N SER A 534 4.92 18.18 -10.25
CA SER A 534 4.61 17.39 -9.06
C SER A 534 3.38 16.52 -9.33
N VAL A 535 3.40 15.29 -8.83
CA VAL A 535 2.27 14.35 -8.89
C VAL A 535 2.17 13.62 -7.55
N LYS A 536 0.96 13.48 -7.03
CA LYS A 536 0.68 12.68 -5.84
C LYS A 536 0.59 11.21 -6.20
N HIS A 537 1.05 10.34 -5.31
CA HIS A 537 1.02 8.89 -5.50
C HIS A 537 0.46 8.23 -4.25
N LEU A 538 -0.74 7.66 -4.38
CA LEU A 538 -1.42 6.92 -3.32
C LEU A 538 -1.30 5.42 -3.62
N HIS A 539 -0.73 4.67 -2.69
CA HIS A 539 -0.53 3.23 -2.81
C HIS A 539 -1.29 2.49 -1.73
N PHE A 540 -2.40 1.85 -2.10
CA PHE A 540 -3.15 0.99 -1.19
C PHE A 540 -2.40 -0.33 -0.99
N GLN A 541 -2.11 -0.66 0.27
CA GLN A 541 -1.23 -1.78 0.61
C GLN A 541 -2.00 -3.09 0.88
N GLU A 542 -3.25 -3.01 1.32
CA GLU A 542 -4.00 -4.16 1.85
C GLU A 542 -5.08 -4.70 0.90
N TRP A 543 -4.78 -4.86 -0.40
CA TRP A 543 -5.69 -5.56 -1.33
C TRP A 543 -5.21 -6.99 -1.59
N PRO A 544 -5.90 -8.04 -1.09
CA PRO A 544 -5.46 -9.42 -1.25
C PRO A 544 -5.54 -9.89 -2.70
N ASP A 545 -4.65 -10.81 -3.06
CA ASP A 545 -4.66 -11.49 -4.36
C ASP A 545 -5.88 -12.42 -4.45
N PHE A 546 -6.61 -12.37 -5.57
CA PHE A 546 -7.85 -13.14 -5.84
C PHE A 546 -9.08 -12.82 -4.96
N GLY A 547 -9.05 -11.78 -4.12
CA GLY A 547 -10.16 -11.37 -3.25
C GLY A 547 -10.48 -9.87 -3.28
N CYS A 548 -11.26 -9.44 -2.27
CA CYS A 548 -11.48 -8.03 -1.91
C CYS A 548 -10.99 -7.80 -0.47
N PRO A 549 -10.63 -6.58 -0.08
CA PRO A 549 -10.26 -6.29 1.31
C PRO A 549 -11.37 -6.71 2.25
N GLU A 550 -11.04 -7.35 3.38
CA GLU A 550 -12.06 -7.84 4.31
C GLU A 550 -12.84 -6.71 4.97
N ASN A 551 -12.17 -5.59 5.21
CA ASN A 551 -12.74 -4.42 5.85
C ASN A 551 -13.12 -3.36 4.81
N THR A 552 -14.42 -3.18 4.61
CA THR A 552 -14.99 -2.15 3.74
C THR A 552 -14.71 -0.73 4.26
N HIS A 553 -14.57 -0.53 5.57
CA HIS A 553 -14.20 0.75 6.19
C HIS A 553 -12.90 1.32 5.64
N PHE A 554 -11.86 0.49 5.54
CA PHE A 554 -10.54 0.89 5.07
C PHE A 554 -10.57 1.26 3.57
N MET A 555 -11.38 0.57 2.78
CA MET A 555 -11.62 0.96 1.39
C MET A 555 -12.33 2.32 1.32
N LEU A 556 -13.36 2.56 2.14
CA LEU A 556 -14.08 3.84 2.18
C LEU A 556 -13.20 5.00 2.65
N GLN A 557 -12.33 4.75 3.62
CA GLN A 557 -11.32 5.70 4.08
C GLN A 557 -10.34 6.04 2.96
N PHE A 558 -9.83 5.03 2.26
CA PHE A 558 -8.94 5.23 1.11
C PHE A 558 -9.63 5.97 -0.04
N CYS A 559 -10.89 5.66 -0.34
CA CYS A 559 -11.70 6.38 -1.33
C CYS A 559 -11.87 7.85 -0.94
N SER A 560 -12.17 8.13 0.33
CA SER A 560 -12.28 9.51 0.84
C SER A 560 -10.96 10.28 0.67
N THR A 561 -9.82 9.66 1.02
CA THR A 561 -8.49 10.26 0.79
C THR A 561 -8.22 10.51 -0.69
N MET A 562 -8.48 9.52 -1.55
CA MET A 562 -8.33 9.66 -3.00
C MET A 562 -9.17 10.83 -3.54
N ARG A 563 -10.44 10.91 -3.13
CA ARG A 563 -11.37 11.96 -3.55
C ARG A 563 -10.95 13.34 -3.06
N GLN A 564 -10.43 13.45 -1.83
CA GLN A 564 -9.86 14.70 -1.33
C GLN A 564 -8.70 15.19 -2.21
N HIS A 565 -7.75 14.31 -2.58
CA HIS A 565 -6.66 14.70 -3.51
C HIS A 565 -7.17 15.13 -4.89
N ILE A 566 -8.24 14.52 -5.39
CA ILE A 566 -8.89 14.91 -6.66
C ILE A 566 -9.52 16.30 -6.56
N GLU A 567 -10.16 16.60 -5.43
CA GLU A 567 -10.82 17.88 -5.16
C GLU A 567 -9.79 19.00 -4.90
N ASP A 568 -8.68 18.70 -4.24
CA ASP A 568 -7.62 19.65 -3.89
C ASP A 568 -6.82 20.14 -5.13
N ASP A 569 -6.56 19.26 -6.11
CA ASP A 569 -5.84 19.59 -7.34
C ASP A 569 -6.53 18.98 -8.57
N ALA A 570 -7.55 19.69 -9.05
CA ALA A 570 -8.38 19.29 -10.19
C ALA A 570 -7.52 18.90 -11.42
N GLY A 571 -7.54 17.62 -11.76
CA GLY A 571 -6.85 17.07 -12.92
C GLY A 571 -7.01 15.56 -13.05
N LEU A 572 -6.40 14.98 -14.09
CA LEU A 572 -6.54 13.57 -14.39
C LEU A 572 -5.91 12.69 -13.29
N THR A 573 -6.63 11.65 -12.91
CA THR A 573 -6.17 10.63 -11.95
C THR A 573 -5.87 9.33 -12.66
N VAL A 574 -4.63 8.86 -12.58
CA VAL A 574 -4.27 7.52 -13.05
C VAL A 574 -4.63 6.51 -11.98
N VAL A 575 -5.39 5.47 -12.32
CA VAL A 575 -5.67 4.35 -11.41
C VAL A 575 -5.18 3.05 -12.05
N HIS A 576 -4.37 2.29 -11.32
CA HIS A 576 -3.84 1.02 -11.83
C HIS A 576 -3.74 -0.06 -10.77
N CYS A 577 -3.82 -1.31 -11.24
CA CYS A 577 -3.51 -2.51 -10.46
C CYS A 577 -2.48 -3.33 -11.24
N SER A 578 -2.63 -4.65 -11.34
CA SER A 578 -1.84 -5.48 -12.27
C SER A 578 -2.34 -5.34 -13.71
N ALA A 579 -3.59 -5.71 -13.99
CA ALA A 579 -4.19 -5.65 -15.33
C ALA A 579 -4.87 -4.30 -15.63
N GLY A 580 -5.16 -3.51 -14.60
CA GLY A 580 -5.89 -2.25 -14.75
C GLY A 580 -7.38 -2.42 -15.01
N VAL A 581 -8.01 -3.49 -14.50
CA VAL A 581 -9.44 -3.80 -14.76
C VAL A 581 -10.23 -4.15 -13.50
N GLY A 582 -9.82 -5.19 -12.75
CA GLY A 582 -10.57 -5.69 -11.59
C GLY A 582 -10.59 -4.69 -10.43
N ARG A 583 -9.51 -4.66 -9.63
CA ARG A 583 -9.36 -3.71 -8.51
C ARG A 583 -9.53 -2.25 -8.92
N THR A 584 -8.95 -1.89 -10.07
CA THR A 584 -9.08 -0.55 -10.67
C THR A 584 -10.54 -0.17 -10.94
N GLY A 585 -11.31 -1.04 -11.60
CA GLY A 585 -12.72 -0.77 -11.87
C GLY A 585 -13.58 -0.80 -10.61
N THR A 586 -13.27 -1.67 -9.65
CA THR A 586 -13.96 -1.70 -8.36
C THR A 586 -13.78 -0.38 -7.60
N LEU A 587 -12.54 0.12 -7.51
CA LEU A 587 -12.26 1.40 -6.83
C LEU A 587 -12.97 2.58 -7.52
N ILE A 588 -12.85 2.68 -8.85
CA ILE A 588 -13.49 3.75 -9.62
C ILE A 588 -15.03 3.68 -9.46
N ALA A 589 -15.62 2.49 -9.50
CA ALA A 589 -17.06 2.33 -9.31
C ALA A 589 -17.51 2.78 -7.92
N ILE A 590 -16.80 2.36 -6.86
CA ILE A 590 -17.10 2.78 -5.47
C ILE A 590 -17.06 4.29 -5.37
N ASP A 591 -15.99 4.92 -5.87
CA ASP A 591 -15.82 6.37 -5.81
C ASP A 591 -16.94 7.12 -6.53
N ILE A 592 -17.29 6.75 -7.78
CA ILE A 592 -18.43 7.35 -8.52
C ILE A 592 -19.73 7.23 -7.72
N LEU A 593 -20.03 6.03 -7.21
CA LEU A 593 -21.28 5.73 -6.51
C LEU A 593 -21.35 6.43 -5.14
N LEU A 594 -20.23 6.66 -4.47
CA LEU A 594 -20.18 7.47 -3.25
C LEU A 594 -20.58 8.93 -3.53
N GLN A 595 -20.19 9.48 -4.67
CA GLN A 595 -20.61 10.83 -5.05
C GLN A 595 -22.12 10.89 -5.36
N HIS A 596 -22.69 9.84 -6.00
CA HIS A 596 -24.16 9.72 -6.15
C HIS A 596 -24.88 9.72 -4.80
N ILE A 597 -24.33 9.04 -3.80
CA ILE A 597 -24.88 9.03 -2.43
C ILE A 597 -24.82 10.44 -1.83
N LYS A 598 -23.68 11.14 -1.93
CA LYS A 598 -23.50 12.50 -1.40
C LYS A 598 -24.48 13.51 -2.00
N GLU A 599 -24.81 13.37 -3.27
CA GLU A 599 -25.78 14.22 -3.97
C GLU A 599 -27.23 13.71 -3.90
N ASN A 600 -27.49 12.67 -3.11
CA ASN A 600 -28.83 12.10 -2.94
C ASN A 600 -29.47 11.65 -4.28
N LYS A 601 -28.64 11.16 -5.21
CA LYS A 601 -29.05 10.56 -6.49
C LYS A 601 -29.50 9.11 -6.29
N LYS A 602 -30.14 8.54 -7.33
CA LYS A 602 -30.44 7.10 -7.36
C LYS A 602 -29.14 6.34 -7.59
N ILE A 603 -28.98 5.21 -6.94
CA ILE A 603 -27.77 4.39 -7.02
C ILE A 603 -28.00 3.28 -8.06
N ASP A 604 -27.12 3.22 -9.07
CA ASP A 604 -27.18 2.23 -10.14
C ASP A 604 -25.81 1.55 -10.33
N ILE A 605 -25.54 0.54 -9.51
CA ILE A 605 -24.28 -0.21 -9.54
C ILE A 605 -24.12 -0.95 -10.87
N PHE A 606 -25.20 -1.56 -11.36
CA PHE A 606 -25.20 -2.32 -12.61
C PHE A 606 -24.82 -1.43 -13.79
N ASN A 607 -25.52 -0.31 -13.98
CA ASN A 607 -25.24 0.60 -15.08
C ASN A 607 -23.85 1.24 -14.92
N THR A 608 -23.44 1.61 -13.70
CA THR A 608 -22.09 2.15 -13.46
C THR A 608 -21.01 1.18 -13.96
N VAL A 609 -21.09 -0.10 -13.57
CA VAL A 609 -20.12 -1.11 -14.03
C VAL A 609 -20.25 -1.39 -15.53
N TYR A 610 -21.47 -1.38 -16.06
CA TYR A 610 -21.71 -1.52 -17.50
C TYR A 610 -21.06 -0.38 -18.30
N GLN A 611 -21.19 0.88 -17.86
CA GLN A 611 -20.54 2.05 -18.48
C GLN A 611 -19.01 1.97 -18.38
N LEU A 612 -18.46 1.49 -17.26
CA LEU A 612 -17.02 1.25 -17.15
C LEU A 612 -16.54 0.19 -18.16
N ARG A 613 -17.33 -0.88 -18.36
CA ARG A 613 -17.02 -1.95 -19.34
C ARG A 613 -17.14 -1.50 -20.80
N GLN A 614 -17.94 -0.47 -21.09
CA GLN A 614 -17.95 0.17 -22.40
C GLN A 614 -16.66 0.94 -22.71
N GLN A 615 -15.98 1.45 -21.68
CA GLN A 615 -14.77 2.25 -21.83
C GLN A 615 -13.49 1.44 -21.72
N ARG A 616 -13.48 0.37 -20.92
CA ARG A 616 -12.35 -0.57 -20.81
C ARG A 616 -12.86 -1.97 -20.52
N THR A 617 -12.30 -2.96 -21.21
CA THR A 617 -12.74 -4.37 -21.08
C THR A 617 -12.62 -4.87 -19.63
N ASN A 618 -13.57 -5.72 -19.21
CA ASN A 618 -13.54 -6.47 -17.95
C ASN A 618 -13.39 -5.64 -16.65
N MET A 619 -13.72 -4.34 -16.67
CA MET A 619 -13.80 -3.53 -15.45
C MET A 619 -14.75 -4.21 -14.45
N VAL A 620 -14.30 -4.31 -13.18
CA VAL A 620 -14.90 -5.17 -12.15
C VAL A 620 -14.93 -6.63 -12.61
N GLN A 621 -13.82 -7.33 -12.37
CA GLN A 621 -13.49 -8.58 -13.06
C GLN A 621 -14.14 -9.83 -12.47
N THR A 622 -14.51 -9.81 -11.19
CA THR A 622 -15.11 -10.97 -10.52
C THR A 622 -16.45 -10.63 -9.86
N GLU A 623 -17.30 -11.64 -9.66
CA GLU A 623 -18.56 -11.48 -8.92
C GLU A 623 -18.31 -11.01 -7.48
N LEU A 624 -17.23 -11.46 -6.84
CA LEU A 624 -16.82 -11.01 -5.51
C LEU A 624 -16.54 -9.50 -5.48
N GLN A 625 -15.87 -8.97 -6.49
CA GLN A 625 -15.63 -7.53 -6.63
C GLN A 625 -16.92 -6.75 -6.85
N TYR A 626 -17.85 -7.30 -7.63
CA TYR A 626 -19.16 -6.70 -7.84
C TYR A 626 -19.96 -6.64 -6.54
N LYS A 627 -20.03 -7.76 -5.80
CA LYS A 627 -20.62 -7.84 -4.46
C LYS A 627 -19.99 -6.84 -3.48
N TYR A 628 -18.67 -6.69 -3.53
CA TYR A 628 -17.93 -5.81 -2.65
C TYR A 628 -18.34 -4.34 -2.80
N ILE A 629 -18.69 -3.89 -4.01
CA ILE A 629 -19.22 -2.54 -4.24
C ILE A 629 -20.50 -2.32 -3.42
N TYR A 630 -21.45 -3.26 -3.45
CA TYR A 630 -22.67 -3.18 -2.65
C TYR A 630 -22.37 -3.11 -1.15
N GLN A 631 -21.39 -3.88 -0.67
CA GLN A 631 -20.98 -3.89 0.74
C GLN A 631 -20.38 -2.54 1.16
N CYS A 632 -19.49 -1.95 0.35
CA CYS A 632 -18.94 -0.62 0.60
C CYS A 632 -20.04 0.45 0.68
N LEU A 633 -20.99 0.44 -0.25
CA LEU A 633 -22.06 1.45 -0.26
C LEU A 633 -23.03 1.29 0.92
N LEU A 634 -23.30 0.06 1.36
CA LEU A 634 -24.09 -0.18 2.57
C LEU A 634 -23.42 0.39 3.81
N GLU A 635 -22.12 0.13 4.00
CA GLU A 635 -21.39 0.68 5.14
C GLU A 635 -21.32 2.21 5.07
N ALA A 636 -21.08 2.78 3.90
CA ALA A 636 -21.05 4.23 3.72
C ALA A 636 -22.38 4.90 4.14
N LEU A 637 -23.53 4.22 3.96
CA LEU A 637 -24.83 4.71 4.41
C LEU A 637 -25.08 4.58 5.91
N GLN A 638 -24.35 3.68 6.57
CA GLN A 638 -24.44 3.50 8.03
C GLN A 638 -23.56 4.50 8.78
N ASP A 639 -22.46 4.93 8.18
CA ASP A 639 -21.54 5.91 8.77
C ASP A 639 -21.58 7.25 8.02
N ALA A 640 -22.26 8.22 8.63
CA ALA A 640 -22.42 9.56 8.10
C ALA A 640 -21.07 10.29 7.88
N ALA A 641 -19.97 9.85 8.48
CA ALA A 641 -18.65 10.43 8.27
C ALA A 641 -18.19 10.32 6.80
N PHE A 642 -18.59 9.27 6.08
CA PHE A 642 -18.22 9.07 4.67
C PHE A 642 -19.09 9.87 3.69
N ILE A 643 -20.29 10.29 4.12
CA ILE A 643 -21.24 11.06 3.29
C ILE A 643 -21.12 12.56 3.57
N HIS A 644 -20.89 12.94 4.82
CA HIS A 644 -20.83 14.33 5.27
C HIS A 644 -19.63 14.57 6.19
N PRO A 645 -18.40 14.58 5.65
CA PRO A 645 -17.19 14.75 6.46
C PRO A 645 -17.17 16.06 7.27
N GLY A 646 -17.91 17.10 6.84
CA GLY A 646 -17.98 18.41 7.52
C GLY A 646 -19.10 18.62 8.56
N LYS A 647 -19.94 17.61 8.88
CA LYS A 647 -21.08 17.77 9.83
C LYS A 647 -20.92 17.07 11.18
N LEU A 648 -19.83 16.34 11.44
CA LEU A 648 -19.56 15.83 12.78
C LEU A 648 -18.97 16.94 13.67
N SER A 649 -19.56 17.14 14.86
CA SER A 649 -19.10 18.04 15.93
C SER A 649 -17.81 17.59 16.63
N SER A 650 -17.01 16.74 15.97
CA SER A 650 -15.65 16.35 16.35
C SER A 650 -14.94 15.96 15.06
N PRO A 651 -13.72 16.43 14.78
CA PRO A 651 -13.00 15.99 13.59
C PRO A 651 -12.85 14.47 13.70
N ALA A 652 -13.43 13.72 12.77
CA ALA A 652 -13.06 12.33 12.56
C ALA A 652 -11.54 12.35 12.40
N GLN A 653 -10.81 11.74 13.33
CA GLN A 653 -9.35 11.77 13.33
C GLN A 653 -8.89 11.24 11.98
N SER A 654 -8.41 12.14 11.10
CA SER A 654 -7.65 11.73 9.93
C SER A 654 -6.56 10.79 10.45
N PRO A 655 -6.39 9.59 9.86
CA PRO A 655 -5.40 8.64 10.36
C PRO A 655 -4.05 9.37 10.45
N GLU A 656 -3.39 9.34 11.60
CA GLU A 656 -2.06 9.93 11.68
C GLU A 656 -1.08 9.05 10.90
N PRO A 657 -0.14 9.66 10.16
CA PRO A 657 0.91 8.89 9.50
C PRO A 657 1.77 8.18 10.55
N ILE A 658 2.22 6.97 10.21
CA ILE A 658 3.16 6.19 10.99
C ILE A 658 4.52 6.88 10.90
N TYR A 659 4.90 7.63 11.94
CA TYR A 659 6.11 8.46 11.97
C TYR A 659 7.43 7.68 12.13
N GLU A 660 7.41 6.34 12.21
CA GLU A 660 8.59 5.49 12.48
C GLU A 660 9.71 5.59 11.40
N ASN A 661 9.42 6.16 10.22
CA ASN A 661 10.40 6.36 9.13
C ASN A 661 11.08 7.75 9.12
N MET A 662 10.76 8.65 10.07
CA MET A 662 11.42 9.96 10.17
C MET A 662 12.63 9.89 11.12
N LEU A 663 13.83 9.76 10.55
CA LEU A 663 15.10 9.91 11.28
C LEU A 663 15.12 11.21 12.11
N GLY A 664 15.42 11.08 13.40
CA GLY A 664 16.16 12.05 14.20
C GLY A 664 15.36 13.22 14.79
N HIS A 665 15.48 13.37 16.12
CA HIS A 665 15.03 14.53 16.88
C HIS A 665 15.47 15.85 16.24
N SER A 666 14.48 16.68 15.85
CA SER A 666 14.68 18.07 15.43
C SER A 666 13.33 18.80 15.52
N PRO A 667 13.30 20.14 15.72
CA PRO A 667 12.09 20.98 15.71
C PRO A 667 11.15 20.81 14.48
N TYR A 668 11.55 19.99 13.51
CA TYR A 668 10.73 19.51 12.38
C TYR A 668 9.44 18.79 12.77
N GLU A 669 9.36 18.11 13.91
CA GLU A 669 8.09 17.45 14.30
C GLU A 669 6.98 18.49 14.55
N LYS A 670 7.34 19.68 15.04
CA LYS A 670 6.42 20.83 15.15
C LYS A 670 6.13 21.47 13.79
N LEU A 671 7.10 21.50 12.89
CA LEU A 671 6.93 22.05 11.54
C LEU A 671 6.08 21.14 10.64
N VAL A 672 6.22 19.81 10.72
CA VAL A 672 5.41 18.84 9.97
C VAL A 672 4.00 18.76 10.54
N LYS A 673 3.83 18.82 11.88
CA LYS A 673 2.50 19.01 12.48
C LYS A 673 1.89 20.35 12.03
N SER A 674 2.64 21.45 12.02
CA SER A 674 2.17 22.75 11.50
C SER A 674 1.81 22.67 10.03
N VAL A 675 2.64 22.11 9.15
CA VAL A 675 2.37 21.99 7.70
C VAL A 675 1.20 21.05 7.43
N TYR A 676 1.05 19.94 8.17
CA TYR A 676 -0.11 19.06 8.09
C TYR A 676 -1.40 19.77 8.51
N TRP A 677 -1.36 20.58 9.57
CA TRP A 677 -2.48 21.41 10.04
C TRP A 677 -2.78 22.62 9.13
N ASP A 678 -1.76 23.24 8.54
CA ASP A 678 -1.88 24.43 7.68
C ASP A 678 -2.37 24.05 6.27
N CYS A 679 -1.96 22.90 5.73
CA CYS A 679 -2.47 22.39 4.45
C CYS A 679 -3.95 21.97 4.50
N HIS A 680 -4.46 21.57 5.68
CA HIS A 680 -5.86 21.14 5.84
C HIS A 680 -6.84 22.28 6.20
N ASN A 681 -6.36 23.50 6.46
CA ASN A 681 -7.20 24.64 6.90
C ASN A 681 -7.04 25.93 6.08
N LEU A 682 -6.41 25.89 4.90
CA LEU A 682 -6.36 27.06 4.02
C LEU A 682 -7.66 27.20 3.23
N ASP A 683 -8.60 27.94 3.82
CA ASP A 683 -9.68 28.62 3.10
C ASP A 683 -9.03 29.66 2.17
N LEU A 684 -8.86 29.29 0.89
CA LEU A 684 -8.19 30.10 -0.12
C LEU A 684 -9.05 31.32 -0.50
N ARG A 685 -8.91 32.40 0.27
CA ARG A 685 -9.19 33.76 -0.18
C ARG A 685 -8.06 34.70 0.27
N GLU A 686 -6.99 34.72 -0.53
CA GLU A 686 -6.22 35.88 -1.01
C GLU A 686 -4.76 35.51 -1.32
N PRO A 687 -4.14 36.11 -2.37
CA PRO A 687 -2.78 35.77 -2.79
C PRO A 687 -1.74 36.56 -1.98
N LEU A 688 -0.92 35.89 -1.17
CA LEU A 688 0.24 36.53 -0.55
C LEU A 688 1.45 36.49 -1.49
N GLN A 689 1.73 37.64 -2.09
CA GLN A 689 3.07 38.03 -2.51
C GLN A 689 3.94 38.24 -1.27
N SER A 690 5.12 37.62 -1.19
CA SER A 690 6.36 38.31 -0.77
C SER A 690 7.57 37.37 -0.75
N ASN A 691 8.65 37.87 -1.35
CA ASN A 691 10.01 37.40 -1.18
C ASN A 691 10.46 37.59 0.28
N VAL A 692 11.09 36.58 0.89
CA VAL A 692 11.92 36.79 2.08
C VAL A 692 13.22 35.98 1.94
N TYR A 693 14.32 36.72 1.80
CA TYR A 693 15.69 36.24 2.00
C TYR A 693 15.92 35.97 3.50
N LEU A 694 16.55 34.83 3.83
CA LEU A 694 17.00 34.53 5.20
C LEU A 694 18.44 35.06 5.42
N PRO A 695 18.69 35.90 6.43
CA PRO A 695 20.03 36.11 6.96
C PRO A 695 20.35 35.09 8.06
N THR A 696 21.63 34.73 8.10
CA THR A 696 22.28 33.82 9.03
C THR A 696 22.39 34.38 10.46
N SER A 697 22.09 33.51 11.43
CA SER A 697 22.43 33.56 12.88
C SER A 697 21.65 34.52 13.79
N TRP A 698 21.17 34.03 14.95
CA TRP A 698 21.39 34.57 16.32
C TRP A 698 20.73 33.69 17.42
N PRO A 699 21.12 33.85 18.71
CA PRO A 699 21.18 32.76 19.71
C PRO A 699 19.94 32.60 20.63
N LEU A 700 19.91 31.46 21.32
CA LEU A 700 18.94 31.03 22.33
C LEU A 700 18.83 32.02 23.52
N THR A 701 17.64 32.58 23.75
CA THR A 701 16.99 32.73 25.08
C THR A 701 15.61 33.40 24.94
N GLY A 702 14.61 32.91 25.68
CA GLY A 702 13.33 33.60 25.88
C GLY A 702 12.11 32.86 25.34
N VAL A 703 11.40 32.12 26.20
CA VAL A 703 10.06 31.59 25.92
C VAL A 703 9.02 32.61 26.37
N PRO A 704 8.14 33.15 25.51
CA PRO A 704 6.95 33.85 25.95
C PRO A 704 5.79 32.86 26.11
N LYS A 705 5.17 32.86 27.29
CA LYS A 705 3.88 32.23 27.56
C LYS A 705 2.78 32.91 26.73
N VAL A 706 2.01 32.16 25.95
CA VAL A 706 0.79 32.65 25.30
C VAL A 706 -0.42 32.23 26.14
N SER A 707 -1.13 33.21 26.69
CA SER A 707 -2.43 33.04 27.35
C SER A 707 -3.55 33.33 26.34
N TRP A 708 -4.52 32.42 26.22
CA TRP A 708 -5.73 32.63 25.42
C TRP A 708 -6.77 33.45 26.20
N SER A 709 -7.38 34.45 25.54
CA SER A 709 -8.62 35.09 26.01
C SER A 709 -9.65 35.07 24.86
N PRO A 710 -10.91 34.66 25.10
CA PRO A 710 -11.91 34.56 24.04
C PRO A 710 -12.86 35.76 24.05
N ARG A 711 -12.82 36.65 23.05
CA ARG A 711 -13.95 37.55 22.74
C ARG A 711 -13.99 37.97 21.27
N GLY A 712 -15.13 37.68 20.64
CA GLY A 712 -15.98 38.75 20.11
C GLY A 712 -15.97 38.99 18.60
N LEU A 713 -16.94 38.38 17.92
CA LEU A 713 -17.53 38.86 16.67
C LEU A 713 -17.78 40.37 16.68
N ARG A 714 -17.24 41.08 15.68
CA ARG A 714 -17.88 42.28 15.10
C ARG A 714 -17.67 42.33 13.60
N LYS A 715 -18.78 42.20 12.87
CA LYS A 715 -18.97 42.74 11.52
C LYS A 715 -18.62 44.23 11.51
N ILE A 716 -17.86 44.69 10.51
CA ILE A 716 -18.04 46.02 9.89
C ILE A 716 -17.69 45.90 8.40
N ASN A 717 -18.71 46.20 7.58
CA ASN A 717 -18.80 46.54 6.15
C ASN A 717 -17.85 45.93 5.12
#